data_AF-A0A821P3A1-F1
#
_entry.id   AF-A0A821P3A1-F1
#
_cell.length_a   1.000
_cell.length_b   1.000
_cell.length_c   1.000
_cell.angle_alpha   90.00
_cell.angle_beta   90.00
_cell.angle_gamma   90.00
#
_symmetry.space_group_name_H-M   'P 1'
#
loop_
_entity.id
_entity.type
_entity.pdbx_description
1 polymer ?
#
loop_
_entity_poly.entity_id
_entity_poly.type
_entity_poly.pdbx_seq_one_letter_code
_entity_poly.pdbx_strand_id
1 'polypeptide(L)'
;MIVTLLIDLVPSQDSQILYNATIAVANIGDQAATSEVIHRLISALEDSTGSVRWSACEALGKMGEKAATSEVIYRLTSVLGDSEKNVRSSACEALGNMGEQAATNEVITGLISALGDSDDSVRWSAREALDKMGKNAATSDVINGLISALGDSNYNVRWNACQALGNMGEKAATSEVIYRLISALGDSNDHVRWSACQALGNMGEKAATSDAINGLISAVEDSNYNVRWNACQALGQMDEKAATSEVINRLISALGDSNDHVRWSACQALGNMGEKAATSEAINRLISALGDSNDSVSVKPDDIVKFRLNEDDQATKHAHLSTNLKEMCVACRTIHHDNTSELKDIDYLEKHYDAEKAIEYYTKPWFLFRTVNQICRTENIKDIYKFRIYISDLHQKLNQLSMEQERNNIKSSLEKVYHGKPLSGSVLQQLIDNKDHLISMNGFLSTTSDSKICNIYAGVEELIDEGYKGVLFVFEIDKVIKQPYADISKFSTIPDEAEILFSLGTIWRIKSIRHDEGSCTIELTSCNEFDSDLTQLREKYTGDNVSLLSLGDVLLELGDEDTAEWAYRKMLSQHINDNETCGILYYKIDWSKTGNLNYARRTHTASVLANGKVLVTGGLNNQGFLNSTELYDPSTETWTITGNMNNARADHTASVLTNGKVLVTGGLNNQGFLNSTELYDPSTEIWTMAGSMNNARTEHTASVLANGKVLVTGGLINQDFLNSTELSDPSTDTWTITSSMNDARAEHIVSVLTNGKVLVAGGYNSFNRLHSAELYHPSMETWTTTGSMNYTRIQFTASVLTNGKVLVTGGSNYNFNRNSAELYDSSTGTWTITGSMNQARWKHTSSVLKNGNILVTGGLDHYPLDVAELYDPSTETWTIIDRMNTPRDDHTASVLTNGKVLVTGGVYDGEPLNGTEIYKSFQTN
;
A
#
# COMPACT_ATOMS: atom_id res chain seq x y z
N MET A 1 7.55 15.32 48.18
CA MET A 1 6.38 15.34 49.08
C MET A 1 5.56 14.05 48.98
N ILE A 2 5.05 13.68 47.80
CA ILE A 2 4.32 12.40 47.61
C ILE A 2 5.21 11.18 47.90
N VAL A 3 6.43 11.15 47.34
CA VAL A 3 7.42 10.08 47.62
C VAL A 3 7.73 9.96 49.12
N THR A 4 7.82 11.09 49.83
CA THR A 4 8.06 11.15 51.28
C THR A 4 6.90 10.58 52.09
N LEU A 5 5.65 10.86 51.70
CA LEU A 5 4.46 10.29 52.35
C LEU A 5 4.31 8.78 52.09
N LEU A 6 4.73 8.31 50.91
CA LEU A 6 4.73 6.89 50.58
C LEU A 6 5.78 6.10 51.37
N ILE A 7 6.94 6.69 51.62
CA ILE A 7 8.00 6.11 52.48
C ILE A 7 7.46 5.77 53.88
N ASP A 8 6.58 6.61 54.44
CA ASP A 8 5.99 6.41 55.77
C ASP A 8 4.90 5.31 55.81
N LEU A 9 4.36 4.91 54.65
CA LEU A 9 3.28 3.92 54.53
C LEU A 9 3.78 2.50 54.26
N VAL A 10 5.00 2.34 53.72
CA VAL A 10 5.60 1.03 53.44
C VAL A 10 5.97 0.19 54.69
N PRO A 11 6.19 0.77 55.90
CA PRO A 11 6.31 -0.01 57.14
C PRO A 11 4.99 -0.59 57.67
N SER A 12 3.87 -0.40 56.97
CA SER A 12 2.56 -0.89 57.39
C SER A 12 2.53 -2.41 57.54
N GLN A 13 2.03 -2.90 58.68
CA GLN A 13 1.73 -4.32 58.90
C GLN A 13 0.47 -4.77 58.14
N ASP A 14 -0.28 -3.83 57.55
CA ASP A 14 -1.44 -4.09 56.71
C ASP A 14 -1.00 -4.27 55.25
N SER A 15 -1.14 -5.50 54.76
CA SER A 15 -0.78 -5.91 53.40
C SER A 15 -1.53 -5.15 52.30
N GLN A 16 -2.75 -4.67 52.56
CA GLN A 16 -3.52 -3.90 51.58
C GLN A 16 -2.99 -2.47 51.45
N ILE A 17 -2.60 -1.85 52.57
CA ILE A 17 -1.96 -0.54 52.57
C ILE A 17 -0.60 -0.62 51.88
N LEU A 18 0.16 -1.67 52.18
CA LEU A 18 1.47 -1.94 51.57
C LEU A 18 1.36 -2.16 50.05
N TYR A 19 0.40 -2.96 49.61
CA TYR A 19 0.07 -3.14 48.19
C TYR A 19 -0.27 -1.80 47.51
N ASN A 20 -1.20 -1.03 48.07
CA ASN A 20 -1.58 0.27 47.49
C ASN A 20 -0.41 1.25 47.43
N ALA A 21 0.45 1.25 48.45
CA ALA A 21 1.65 2.09 48.49
C ALA A 21 2.66 1.69 47.40
N THR A 22 2.93 0.40 47.23
CA THR A 22 3.84 -0.09 46.17
C THR A 22 3.31 0.17 44.77
N ILE A 23 2.00 0.06 44.53
CA ILE A 23 1.37 0.44 43.25
C ILE A 23 1.48 1.95 43.00
N ALA A 24 1.25 2.78 44.02
CA ALA A 24 1.42 4.22 43.89
C ALA A 24 2.88 4.57 43.54
N VAL A 25 3.85 3.88 44.14
CA VAL A 25 5.27 4.00 43.80
C VAL A 25 5.55 3.56 42.36
N ALA A 26 4.96 2.43 41.91
CA ALA A 26 5.08 1.94 40.55
C ALA A 26 4.58 2.96 39.52
N ASN A 27 3.45 3.62 39.79
CA ASN A 27 2.88 4.66 38.92
C ASN A 27 3.71 5.94 38.85
N ILE A 28 4.53 6.22 39.88
CA ILE A 28 5.50 7.32 39.84
C ILE A 28 6.72 6.94 38.97
N GLY A 29 7.03 5.64 38.86
CA GLY A 29 8.07 5.12 37.99
C GLY A 29 9.48 5.56 38.40
N ASP A 30 10.29 5.92 37.43
CA ASP A 30 11.71 6.24 37.58
C ASP A 30 12.01 7.42 38.54
N GLN A 31 11.04 8.32 38.75
CA GLN A 31 11.17 9.45 39.67
C GLN A 31 11.10 9.04 41.16
N ALA A 32 10.59 7.84 41.45
CA ALA A 32 10.53 7.30 42.80
C ALA A 32 11.80 6.51 43.20
N ALA A 33 12.76 6.34 42.29
CA ALA A 33 13.99 5.57 42.47
C ALA A 33 14.99 6.24 43.42
N THR A 34 14.60 6.41 44.69
CA THR A 34 15.46 6.86 45.79
C THR A 34 15.92 5.66 46.61
N SER A 35 17.09 5.76 47.25
CA SER A 35 17.66 4.66 48.03
C SER A 35 16.72 4.16 49.14
N GLU A 36 15.95 5.06 49.76
CA GLU A 36 15.00 4.70 50.81
C GLU A 36 13.78 3.94 50.27
N VAL A 37 13.21 4.38 49.14
CA VAL A 37 12.10 3.66 48.48
C VAL A 37 12.56 2.29 47.98
N ILE A 38 13.75 2.21 47.37
CA ILE A 38 14.31 0.94 46.89
C ILE A 38 14.49 -0.05 48.05
N HIS A 39 15.07 0.38 49.18
CA HIS A 39 15.24 -0.46 50.36
C HIS A 39 13.91 -1.01 50.91
N ARG A 40 12.87 -0.17 50.85
CA ARG A 40 11.51 -0.52 51.27
C ARG A 40 10.85 -1.52 50.31
N LEU A 41 11.02 -1.35 49.00
CA LEU A 41 10.55 -2.31 47.99
C LEU A 41 11.26 -3.66 48.11
N ILE A 42 12.56 -3.67 48.42
CA ILE A 42 13.31 -4.90 48.71
C ILE A 42 12.65 -5.67 49.87
N SER A 43 12.24 -4.97 50.93
CA SER A 43 11.54 -5.61 52.05
C SER A 43 10.17 -6.18 51.63
N ALA A 44 9.46 -5.49 50.73
CA ALA A 44 8.16 -5.94 50.22
C ALA A 44 8.25 -7.16 49.29
N LEU A 45 9.40 -7.41 48.66
CA LEU A 45 9.65 -8.65 47.90
C LEU A 45 9.65 -9.90 48.81
N GLU A 46 9.85 -9.74 50.11
CA GLU A 46 9.85 -10.83 51.10
C GLU A 46 8.51 -10.97 51.84
N ASP A 47 7.48 -10.19 51.46
CA ASP A 47 6.17 -10.22 52.14
C ASP A 47 5.47 -11.56 51.95
N SER A 48 4.73 -12.00 52.96
CA SER A 48 3.94 -13.24 52.89
C SER A 48 2.85 -13.23 51.80
N THR A 49 2.41 -12.04 51.39
CA THR A 49 1.30 -11.82 50.44
C THR A 49 1.81 -11.72 49.01
N GLY A 50 1.32 -12.59 48.14
CA GLY A 50 1.74 -12.61 46.72
C GLY A 50 1.46 -11.32 45.96
N SER A 51 0.34 -10.63 46.24
CA SER A 51 0.01 -9.35 45.59
C SER A 51 1.00 -8.24 45.94
N VAL A 52 1.51 -8.22 47.17
CA VAL A 52 2.52 -7.25 47.61
C VAL A 52 3.87 -7.53 46.94
N ARG A 53 4.28 -8.80 46.87
CA ARG A 53 5.52 -9.17 46.16
C ARG A 53 5.44 -8.82 44.68
N TRP A 54 4.30 -9.08 44.05
CA TRP A 54 4.03 -8.71 42.66
C TRP A 54 4.12 -7.20 42.43
N SER A 55 3.42 -6.38 43.23
CA SER A 55 3.44 -4.92 43.06
C SER A 55 4.81 -4.32 43.40
N ALA A 56 5.60 -4.96 44.26
CA ALA A 56 6.99 -4.59 44.49
C ALA A 56 7.89 -4.89 43.28
N CYS A 57 7.74 -6.06 42.64
CA CYS A 57 8.41 -6.36 41.37
C CYS A 57 8.05 -5.34 40.29
N GLU A 58 6.76 -5.02 40.13
CA GLU A 58 6.29 -4.04 39.16
C GLU A 58 6.88 -2.64 39.42
N ALA A 59 6.91 -2.20 40.68
CA ALA A 59 7.49 -0.92 41.06
C ALA A 59 8.98 -0.84 40.73
N LEU A 60 9.75 -1.87 41.07
CA LEU A 60 11.18 -1.94 40.75
C LEU A 60 11.42 -2.00 39.23
N GLY A 61 10.58 -2.73 38.50
CA GLY A 61 10.66 -2.82 37.04
C GLY A 61 10.38 -1.49 36.35
N LYS A 62 9.37 -0.73 36.79
CA LYS A 62 9.05 0.61 36.26
C LYS A 62 10.10 1.67 36.60
N MET A 63 10.90 1.46 37.64
CA MET A 63 12.09 2.28 37.91
C MET A 63 13.26 1.98 36.96
N GLY A 64 13.25 0.80 36.32
CA GLY A 64 14.23 0.36 35.34
C GLY A 64 15.67 0.41 35.85
N GLU A 65 16.59 0.88 35.00
CA GLU A 65 18.02 0.99 35.30
C GLU A 65 18.33 1.79 36.58
N LYS A 66 17.48 2.75 36.99
CA LYS A 66 17.72 3.55 38.21
C LYS A 66 17.58 2.73 39.50
N ALA A 67 16.87 1.60 39.46
CA ALA A 67 16.74 0.67 40.58
C ALA A 67 17.71 -0.52 40.52
N ALA A 68 18.52 -0.64 39.46
CA ALA A 68 19.37 -1.79 39.15
C ALA A 68 20.64 -1.88 40.03
N THR A 69 20.46 -1.86 41.35
CA THR A 69 21.53 -2.11 42.31
C THR A 69 21.77 -3.62 42.47
N SER A 70 22.98 -4.03 42.86
CA SER A 70 23.30 -5.45 43.05
C SER A 70 22.39 -6.16 44.06
N GLU A 71 21.92 -5.45 45.09
CA GLU A 71 20.99 -5.99 46.09
C GLU A 71 19.60 -6.24 45.50
N VAL A 72 19.08 -5.30 44.71
CA VAL A 72 17.79 -5.43 44.01
C VAL A 72 17.83 -6.59 43.02
N ILE A 73 18.89 -6.67 42.20
CA ILE A 73 19.07 -7.74 41.21
C ILE A 73 19.11 -9.11 41.89
N TYR A 74 19.89 -9.24 42.97
CA TYR A 74 19.98 -10.48 43.74
C TYR A 74 18.61 -10.89 44.31
N ARG A 75 17.85 -9.94 44.87
CA ARG A 75 16.52 -10.21 45.43
C ARG A 75 15.51 -10.60 44.36
N LEU A 76 15.43 -9.87 43.26
CA LEU A 76 14.55 -10.23 42.13
C LEU A 76 14.91 -11.59 41.52
N THR A 77 16.20 -11.94 41.46
CA THR A 77 16.63 -13.28 41.02
C THR A 77 16.05 -14.39 41.89
N SER A 78 16.00 -14.19 43.22
CA SER A 78 15.40 -15.16 44.13
C SER A 78 13.88 -15.30 43.94
N VAL A 79 13.22 -14.23 43.52
CA VAL A 79 11.76 -14.17 43.28
C VAL A 79 11.36 -14.89 41.98
N LEU A 80 12.32 -15.18 41.09
CA LEU A 80 12.07 -16.04 39.92
C LEU A 80 11.58 -17.46 40.32
N GLY A 81 11.83 -17.90 41.55
CA GLY A 81 11.34 -19.16 42.11
C GLY A 81 10.07 -19.05 42.95
N ASP A 82 9.35 -17.93 42.91
CA ASP A 82 8.16 -17.70 43.74
C ASP A 82 7.04 -18.72 43.47
N SER A 83 6.22 -19.05 44.48
CA SER A 83 5.08 -19.94 44.31
C SER A 83 4.01 -19.37 43.36
N GLU A 84 3.85 -18.05 43.34
CA GLU A 84 2.83 -17.35 42.56
C GLU A 84 3.34 -16.95 41.17
N LYS A 85 2.63 -17.39 40.14
CA LYS A 85 3.02 -17.16 38.73
C LYS A 85 3.11 -15.68 38.34
N ASN A 86 2.20 -14.84 38.86
CA ASN A 86 2.18 -13.40 38.56
C ASN A 86 3.43 -12.73 39.12
N VAL A 87 3.89 -13.18 40.30
CA VAL A 87 5.11 -12.70 40.93
C VAL A 87 6.34 -13.12 40.11
N ARG A 88 6.42 -14.39 39.69
CA ARG A 88 7.52 -14.88 38.84
C ARG A 88 7.62 -14.13 37.50
N SER A 89 6.48 -13.92 36.83
CA SER A 89 6.42 -13.19 35.55
C SER A 89 6.84 -11.73 35.72
N SER A 90 6.34 -11.05 36.77
CA SER A 90 6.73 -9.67 37.08
C SER A 90 8.21 -9.54 37.47
N ALA A 91 8.77 -10.53 38.17
CA ALA A 91 10.21 -10.56 38.47
C ALA A 91 11.07 -10.69 37.20
N CYS A 92 10.65 -11.52 36.24
CA CYS A 92 11.31 -11.60 34.93
C CYS A 92 11.27 -10.24 34.22
N GLU A 93 10.09 -9.61 34.13
CA GLU A 93 9.92 -8.31 33.49
C GLU A 93 10.76 -7.22 34.16
N ALA A 94 10.77 -7.19 35.51
CA ALA A 94 11.56 -6.23 36.27
C ALA A 94 13.06 -6.36 36.01
N LEU A 95 13.59 -7.59 35.97
CA LEU A 95 14.98 -7.87 35.60
C LEU A 95 15.28 -7.47 34.15
N GLY A 96 14.35 -7.72 33.23
CA GLY A 96 14.47 -7.27 31.84
C GLY A 96 14.53 -5.75 31.70
N ASN A 97 13.67 -5.03 32.43
CA ASN A 97 13.60 -3.56 32.40
C ASN A 97 14.81 -2.88 33.07
N MET A 98 15.60 -3.63 33.86
CA MET A 98 16.90 -3.18 34.38
C MET A 98 18.03 -3.30 33.35
N GLY A 99 17.75 -3.89 32.18
CA GLY A 99 18.62 -3.92 31.02
C GLY A 99 19.98 -4.57 31.30
N GLU A 100 21.04 -3.98 30.75
CA GLU A 100 22.40 -4.53 30.80
C GLU A 100 22.93 -4.72 32.23
N GLN A 101 22.48 -3.91 33.20
CA GLN A 101 22.97 -3.98 34.57
C GLN A 101 22.52 -5.26 35.30
N ALA A 102 21.40 -5.84 34.87
CA ALA A 102 20.88 -7.10 35.41
C ALA A 102 21.42 -8.35 34.70
N ALA A 103 22.28 -8.22 33.68
CA ALA A 103 22.81 -9.35 32.91
C ALA A 103 23.94 -10.11 33.65
N THR A 104 23.69 -10.55 34.88
CA THR A 104 24.62 -11.41 35.65
C THR A 104 24.37 -12.90 35.38
N ASN A 105 25.37 -13.74 35.63
CA ASN A 105 25.25 -15.19 35.43
C ASN A 105 24.11 -15.81 36.25
N GLU A 106 23.91 -15.37 37.49
CA GLU A 106 22.86 -15.85 38.38
C GLU A 106 21.47 -15.49 37.87
N VAL A 107 21.27 -14.23 37.44
CA VAL A 107 20.01 -13.75 36.87
C VAL A 107 19.67 -14.58 35.63
N ILE A 108 20.64 -14.74 34.73
CA ILE A 108 20.40 -15.41 33.47
C ILE A 108 20.14 -16.91 33.68
N THR A 109 20.81 -17.56 34.64
CA THR A 109 20.49 -18.95 35.02
C THR A 109 19.07 -19.08 35.56
N GLY A 110 18.63 -18.11 36.36
CA GLY A 110 17.24 -18.03 36.84
C GLY A 110 16.24 -17.84 35.71
N LEU A 111 16.52 -16.95 34.77
CA LEU A 111 15.66 -16.69 33.60
C LEU A 111 15.61 -17.90 32.67
N ILE A 112 16.72 -18.61 32.43
CA ILE A 112 16.75 -19.86 31.67
C ILE A 112 15.87 -20.92 32.34
N SER A 113 15.91 -21.03 33.67
CA SER A 113 15.01 -21.93 34.41
C SER A 113 13.55 -21.52 34.23
N ALA A 114 13.26 -20.22 34.22
CA ALA A 114 11.92 -19.67 34.00
C ALA A 114 11.40 -19.86 32.55
N LEU A 115 12.28 -20.07 31.56
CA LEU A 115 11.87 -20.51 30.21
C LEU A 115 11.21 -21.89 30.21
N GLY A 116 11.42 -22.69 31.26
CA GLY A 116 10.78 -23.99 31.50
C GLY A 116 9.62 -23.95 32.49
N ASP A 117 9.13 -22.76 32.86
CA ASP A 117 8.02 -22.64 33.79
C ASP A 117 6.73 -23.27 33.24
N SER A 118 5.93 -23.82 34.14
CA SER A 118 4.60 -24.36 33.83
C SER A 118 3.63 -23.32 33.26
N ASP A 119 3.81 -22.03 33.60
CA ASP A 119 2.92 -20.95 33.18
C ASP A 119 3.49 -20.18 31.97
N ASP A 120 2.62 -19.96 30.99
CA ASP A 120 2.98 -19.38 29.70
C ASP A 120 3.45 -17.92 29.80
N SER A 121 2.85 -17.14 30.72
CA SER A 121 3.23 -15.74 30.94
C SER A 121 4.62 -15.63 31.54
N VAL A 122 4.99 -16.54 32.45
CA VAL A 122 6.34 -16.58 33.02
C VAL A 122 7.37 -16.91 31.94
N ARG A 123 7.10 -17.91 31.08
CA ARG A 123 7.99 -18.26 29.97
C ARG A 123 8.17 -17.10 28.99
N TRP A 124 7.08 -16.38 28.67
CA TRP A 124 7.13 -15.19 27.83
C TRP A 124 7.98 -14.08 28.45
N SER A 125 7.71 -13.70 29.70
CA SER A 125 8.45 -12.63 30.38
C SER A 125 9.93 -12.97 30.54
N ALA A 126 10.27 -14.24 30.79
CA ALA A 126 11.66 -14.69 30.85
C ALA A 126 12.38 -14.55 29.50
N ARG A 127 11.71 -14.90 28.40
CA ARG A 127 12.23 -14.70 27.04
C ARG A 127 12.44 -13.22 26.73
N GLU A 128 11.46 -12.39 27.04
CA GLU A 128 11.52 -10.94 26.82
C GLU A 128 12.61 -10.28 27.67
N ALA A 129 12.81 -10.74 28.90
CA ALA A 129 13.87 -10.26 29.78
C ALA A 129 15.26 -10.56 29.20
N LEU A 130 15.50 -11.79 28.73
CA LEU A 130 16.74 -12.15 28.05
C LEU A 130 16.96 -11.33 26.77
N ASP A 131 15.90 -11.03 26.03
CA ASP A 131 15.94 -10.20 24.83
C ASP A 131 16.32 -8.74 25.14
N LYS A 132 15.70 -8.15 26.16
CA LYS A 132 16.00 -6.78 26.64
C LYS A 132 17.44 -6.64 27.16
N MET A 133 18.03 -7.72 27.69
CA MET A 133 19.45 -7.76 28.06
C MET A 133 20.40 -7.82 26.84
N GLY A 134 19.86 -8.18 25.67
CA GLY A 134 20.45 -8.00 24.35
C GLY A 134 21.77 -8.74 24.10
N LYS A 135 22.55 -8.23 23.14
CA LYS A 135 23.85 -8.78 22.70
C LYS A 135 24.91 -8.81 23.81
N ASN A 136 24.70 -8.17 24.94
CA ASN A 136 25.65 -8.14 26.06
C ASN A 136 25.42 -9.30 27.06
N ALA A 137 24.28 -9.98 26.98
CA ALA A 137 24.01 -11.22 27.71
C ALA A 137 24.70 -12.46 27.08
N ALA A 138 25.31 -12.34 25.90
CA ALA A 138 26.00 -13.44 25.20
C ALA A 138 27.36 -13.80 25.84
N THR A 139 27.40 -14.04 27.15
CA THR A 139 28.59 -14.55 27.86
C THR A 139 28.69 -16.08 27.69
N SER A 140 29.87 -16.64 27.93
CA SER A 140 30.09 -18.09 27.77
C SER A 140 29.17 -18.94 28.67
N ASP A 141 28.89 -18.48 29.89
CA ASP A 141 28.05 -19.22 30.84
C ASP A 141 26.58 -19.24 30.40
N VAL A 142 26.11 -18.13 29.85
CA VAL A 142 24.75 -17.99 29.31
C VAL A 142 24.55 -18.87 28.08
N ILE A 143 25.52 -18.84 27.17
CA ILE A 143 25.52 -19.70 25.99
C ILE A 143 25.52 -21.17 26.39
N ASN A 144 26.31 -21.58 27.40
CA ASN A 144 26.32 -22.95 27.90
C ASN A 144 24.98 -23.38 28.54
N GLY A 145 24.33 -22.47 29.26
CA GLY A 145 22.98 -22.69 29.80
C GLY A 145 21.95 -22.91 28.70
N LEU A 146 21.96 -22.08 27.65
CA LEU A 146 21.06 -22.21 26.50
C LEU A 146 21.36 -23.46 25.67
N ILE A 147 22.62 -23.85 25.51
CA ILE A 147 23.01 -25.14 24.89
C ILE A 147 22.37 -26.32 25.66
N SER A 148 22.37 -26.27 26.99
CA SER A 148 21.74 -27.30 27.82
C SER A 148 20.22 -27.32 27.62
N ALA A 149 19.59 -26.14 27.54
CA ALA A 149 18.15 -25.99 27.30
C ALA A 149 17.70 -26.48 25.92
N LEU A 150 18.55 -26.39 24.88
CA LEU A 150 18.29 -26.99 23.56
C LEU A 150 18.16 -28.53 23.62
N GLY A 151 18.70 -29.17 24.65
CA GLY A 151 18.59 -30.61 24.88
C GLY A 151 17.39 -31.03 25.74
N ASP A 152 16.55 -30.10 26.18
CA ASP A 152 15.47 -30.40 27.11
C ASP A 152 14.35 -31.26 26.47
N SER A 153 13.69 -32.09 27.27
CA SER A 153 12.55 -32.90 26.81
C SER A 153 11.32 -32.07 26.40
N ASN A 154 11.12 -30.90 27.02
CA ASN A 154 10.03 -29.99 26.77
C ASN A 154 10.33 -29.10 25.55
N TYR A 155 9.50 -29.21 24.51
CA TYR A 155 9.67 -28.44 23.28
C TYR A 155 9.60 -26.93 23.51
N ASN A 156 8.86 -26.46 24.52
CA ASN A 156 8.79 -25.04 24.86
C ASN A 156 10.15 -24.50 25.34
N VAL A 157 10.89 -25.31 26.12
CA VAL A 157 12.24 -24.95 26.59
C VAL A 157 13.20 -24.87 25.43
N ARG A 158 13.18 -25.88 24.54
CA ARG A 158 14.02 -25.90 23.33
C ARG A 158 13.72 -24.74 22.40
N TRP A 159 12.43 -24.49 22.14
CA TRP A 159 11.96 -23.37 21.31
C TRP A 159 12.43 -22.02 21.87
N ASN A 160 12.21 -21.79 23.17
CA ASN A 160 12.65 -20.56 23.84
C ASN A 160 14.17 -20.40 23.80
N ALA A 161 14.93 -21.49 23.93
CA ALA A 161 16.38 -21.47 23.83
C ALA A 161 16.87 -21.09 22.42
N CYS A 162 16.24 -21.63 21.36
CA CYS A 162 16.49 -21.22 19.98
C CYS A 162 16.27 -19.72 19.80
N GLN A 163 15.13 -19.19 20.25
CA GLN A 163 14.82 -17.76 20.15
C GLN A 163 15.86 -16.89 20.89
N ALA A 164 16.21 -17.25 22.13
CA ALA A 164 17.19 -16.50 22.92
C ALA A 164 18.58 -16.47 22.24
N LEU A 165 19.04 -17.61 21.71
CA LEU A 165 20.30 -17.70 20.97
C LEU A 165 20.26 -16.88 19.66
N GLY A 166 19.13 -16.91 18.96
CA GLY A 166 18.91 -16.10 17.75
C GLY A 166 18.97 -14.59 18.04
N ASN A 167 18.38 -14.14 19.14
CA ASN A 167 18.38 -12.72 19.52
C ASN A 167 19.76 -12.22 19.96
N MET A 168 20.60 -13.11 20.52
CA MET A 168 22.02 -12.83 20.77
C MET A 168 22.83 -12.68 19.46
N GLY A 169 22.30 -13.22 18.36
CA GLY A 169 22.83 -13.09 17.00
C GLY A 169 24.28 -13.56 16.86
N GLU A 170 25.06 -12.83 16.06
CA GLU A 170 26.46 -13.13 15.77
C GLU A 170 27.38 -13.37 16.97
N LYS A 171 27.07 -12.85 18.17
CA LYS A 171 27.91 -13.06 19.37
C LYS A 171 27.71 -14.45 19.98
N ALA A 172 26.56 -15.08 19.77
CA ALA A 172 26.30 -16.45 20.21
C ALA A 172 26.75 -17.51 19.19
N ALA A 173 27.20 -17.10 17.99
CA ALA A 173 27.59 -17.96 16.87
C ALA A 173 28.91 -18.73 17.10
N THR A 174 28.96 -19.56 18.15
CA THR A 174 30.04 -20.51 18.40
C THR A 174 29.78 -21.82 17.66
N SER A 175 30.84 -22.60 17.37
CA SER A 175 30.71 -23.88 16.68
C SER A 175 29.75 -24.85 17.39
N GLU A 176 29.77 -24.87 18.73
CA GLU A 176 28.87 -25.72 19.52
C GLU A 176 27.41 -25.26 19.41
N VAL A 177 27.14 -23.96 19.47
CA VAL A 177 25.78 -23.42 19.29
C VAL A 177 25.24 -23.74 17.91
N ILE A 178 26.03 -23.51 16.87
CA ILE A 178 25.65 -23.82 15.48
C ILE A 178 25.35 -25.32 15.36
N TYR A 179 26.20 -26.19 15.90
CA TYR A 179 25.98 -27.64 15.89
C TYR A 179 24.66 -28.06 16.58
N ARG A 180 24.33 -27.45 17.72
CA ARG A 180 23.09 -27.73 18.45
C ARG A 180 21.85 -27.22 17.70
N LEU A 181 21.94 -26.04 17.09
CA LEU A 181 20.86 -25.50 16.26
C LEU A 181 20.64 -26.34 14.99
N ILE A 182 21.71 -26.86 14.37
CA ILE A 182 21.59 -27.83 13.26
C ILE A 182 20.81 -29.07 13.71
N SER A 183 21.10 -29.60 14.91
CA SER A 183 20.32 -30.72 15.45
C SER A 183 18.85 -30.33 15.68
N ALA A 184 18.57 -29.09 16.08
CA ALA A 184 17.22 -28.59 16.32
C ALA A 184 16.40 -28.38 15.03
N LEU A 185 17.04 -28.24 13.86
CA LEU A 185 16.36 -28.27 12.56
C LEU A 185 15.68 -29.63 12.30
N GLY A 186 16.13 -30.70 12.96
CA GLY A 186 15.53 -32.03 12.89
C GLY A 186 14.52 -32.35 13.99
N ASP A 187 14.09 -31.35 14.78
CA ASP A 187 13.20 -31.59 15.92
C ASP A 187 11.81 -32.09 15.48
N SER A 188 11.22 -32.98 16.28
CA SER A 188 9.84 -33.45 16.10
C SER A 188 8.80 -32.32 16.07
N ASN A 189 9.03 -31.22 16.78
CA ASN A 189 8.12 -30.09 16.91
C ASN A 189 8.49 -28.98 15.94
N ASP A 190 7.52 -28.51 15.15
CA ASP A 190 7.74 -27.49 14.13
C ASP A 190 8.13 -26.12 14.71
N HIS A 191 7.70 -25.78 15.94
CA HIS A 191 8.12 -24.54 16.60
C HIS A 191 9.62 -24.48 16.86
N VAL A 192 10.18 -25.60 17.31
CA VAL A 192 11.62 -25.72 17.51
C VAL A 192 12.34 -25.63 16.17
N ARG A 193 11.85 -26.31 15.12
CA ARG A 193 12.47 -26.27 13.79
C ARG A 193 12.51 -24.87 13.18
N TRP A 194 11.38 -24.15 13.14
CA TRP A 194 11.37 -22.82 12.53
C TRP A 194 12.17 -21.79 13.35
N SER A 195 12.17 -21.91 14.68
CA SER A 195 13.01 -21.05 15.54
C SER A 195 14.50 -21.33 15.37
N ALA A 196 14.89 -22.58 15.11
CA ALA A 196 16.27 -22.93 14.79
C ALA A 196 16.71 -22.34 13.45
N CYS A 197 15.84 -22.33 12.43
CA CYS A 197 16.09 -21.60 11.17
C CYS A 197 16.33 -20.11 11.43
N GLN A 198 15.41 -19.46 12.17
CA GLN A 198 15.53 -18.04 12.52
C GLN A 198 16.82 -17.74 13.29
N ALA A 199 17.19 -18.59 14.26
CA ALA A 199 18.40 -18.41 15.05
C ALA A 199 19.67 -18.49 14.21
N LEU A 200 19.76 -19.48 13.31
CA LEU A 200 20.88 -19.61 12.37
C LEU A 200 20.96 -18.42 11.40
N GLY A 201 19.82 -17.94 10.92
CA GLY A 201 19.73 -16.74 10.08
C GLY A 201 20.19 -15.47 10.78
N ASN A 202 19.77 -15.24 12.03
CA ASN A 202 20.18 -14.11 12.85
C ASN A 202 21.68 -14.12 13.23
N MET A 203 22.33 -15.29 13.19
CA MET A 203 23.79 -15.42 13.31
C MET A 203 24.54 -15.07 12.02
N GLY A 204 23.80 -14.90 10.91
CA GLY A 204 24.29 -14.41 9.62
C GLY A 204 25.43 -15.24 9.06
N GLU A 205 26.40 -14.56 8.44
CA GLU A 205 27.57 -15.17 7.82
C GLU A 205 28.40 -16.07 8.74
N LYS A 206 28.35 -15.90 10.07
CA LYS A 206 29.10 -16.74 11.02
C LYS A 206 28.51 -18.14 11.16
N ALA A 207 27.21 -18.30 10.90
CA ALA A 207 26.54 -19.59 10.89
C ALA A 207 26.59 -20.31 9.53
N ALA A 208 27.09 -19.65 8.46
CA ALA A 208 27.14 -20.15 7.09
C ALA A 208 28.21 -21.26 6.88
N THR A 209 28.11 -22.34 7.66
CA THR A 209 28.89 -23.57 7.52
C THR A 209 28.19 -24.53 6.57
N SER A 210 28.95 -25.45 5.93
CA SER A 210 28.36 -26.44 5.02
C SER A 210 27.28 -27.29 5.68
N ASP A 211 27.46 -27.68 6.94
CA ASP A 211 26.47 -28.47 7.68
C ASP A 211 25.20 -27.67 7.99
N ALA A 212 25.33 -26.38 8.36
CA ALA A 212 24.19 -25.50 8.56
C ALA A 212 23.41 -25.26 7.26
N ILE A 213 24.12 -25.02 6.15
CA ILE A 213 23.52 -24.85 4.83
C ILE A 213 22.77 -26.12 4.42
N ASN A 214 23.35 -27.31 4.59
CA ASN A 214 22.69 -28.58 4.28
C ASN A 214 21.45 -28.85 5.16
N GLY A 215 21.53 -28.49 6.44
CA GLY A 215 20.38 -28.54 7.35
C GLY A 215 19.24 -27.62 6.88
N LEU A 216 19.57 -26.38 6.49
CA LEU A 216 18.60 -25.42 5.97
C LEU A 216 18.02 -25.82 4.62
N ILE A 217 18.82 -26.41 3.71
CA ILE A 217 18.33 -27.01 2.46
C ILE A 217 17.24 -28.04 2.75
N SER A 218 17.45 -28.89 3.74
CA SER A 218 16.45 -29.90 4.14
C SER A 218 15.19 -29.24 4.72
N ALA A 219 15.35 -28.15 5.47
CA ALA A 219 14.24 -27.39 6.06
C ALA A 219 13.41 -26.59 5.03
N VAL A 220 13.98 -26.24 3.87
CA VAL A 220 13.22 -25.67 2.73
C VAL A 220 12.19 -26.65 2.18
N GLU A 221 12.36 -27.96 2.42
CA GLU A 221 11.42 -29.01 2.00
C GLU A 221 10.49 -29.48 3.14
N ASP A 222 10.45 -28.77 4.28
CA ASP A 222 9.64 -29.16 5.43
C ASP A 222 8.13 -29.14 5.13
N SER A 223 7.38 -30.07 5.73
CA SER A 223 5.92 -30.09 5.65
C SER A 223 5.24 -28.80 6.12
N ASN A 224 5.81 -28.09 7.11
CA ASN A 224 5.26 -26.89 7.70
C ASN A 224 5.81 -25.63 7.00
N TYR A 225 4.90 -24.78 6.49
CA TYR A 225 5.27 -23.60 5.74
C TYR A 225 6.08 -22.57 6.56
N ASN A 226 5.87 -22.49 7.88
CA ASN A 226 6.66 -21.60 8.75
C ASN A 226 8.13 -22.02 8.79
N VAL A 227 8.40 -23.32 8.75
CA VAL A 227 9.78 -23.84 8.70
C VAL A 227 10.41 -23.52 7.35
N ARG A 228 9.69 -23.77 6.24
CA ARG A 228 10.16 -23.48 4.87
C ARG A 228 10.49 -22.00 4.67
N TRP A 229 9.60 -21.11 5.07
CA TRP A 229 9.81 -19.65 5.02
C TRP A 229 11.06 -19.24 5.79
N ASN A 230 11.19 -19.69 7.05
CA ASN A 230 12.30 -19.28 7.91
C ASN A 230 13.63 -19.87 7.39
N ALA A 231 13.60 -21.04 6.76
CA ALA A 231 14.76 -21.63 6.11
C ALA A 231 15.22 -20.82 4.89
N CYS A 232 14.29 -20.40 4.01
CA CYS A 232 14.58 -19.50 2.90
C CYS A 232 15.17 -18.17 3.40
N GLN A 233 14.53 -17.56 4.41
CA GLN A 233 15.00 -16.31 5.01
C GLN A 233 16.41 -16.46 5.60
N ALA A 234 16.68 -17.53 6.36
CA ALA A 234 17.98 -17.78 6.97
C ALA A 234 19.09 -17.95 5.91
N LEU A 235 18.80 -18.67 4.82
CA LEU A 235 19.74 -18.80 3.69
C LEU A 235 20.03 -17.44 3.04
N GLY A 236 19.01 -16.56 2.93
CA GLY A 236 19.19 -15.19 2.44
C GLY A 236 19.99 -14.29 3.39
N GLN A 237 19.88 -14.49 4.71
CA GLN A 237 20.64 -13.75 5.73
C GLN A 237 22.11 -14.21 5.85
N MET A 238 22.42 -15.43 5.38
CA MET A 238 23.79 -15.93 5.22
C MET A 238 24.50 -15.37 3.97
N ASP A 239 23.78 -14.62 3.13
CA ASP A 239 24.27 -13.84 1.99
C ASP A 239 25.10 -14.71 1.01
N GLU A 240 26.08 -14.12 0.33
CA GLU A 240 26.96 -14.74 -0.65
C GLU A 240 27.65 -16.04 -0.20
N LYS A 241 27.77 -16.28 1.11
CA LYS A 241 28.39 -17.51 1.65
C LYS A 241 27.47 -18.73 1.54
N ALA A 242 26.17 -18.53 1.49
CA ALA A 242 25.20 -19.60 1.25
C ALA A 242 24.91 -19.83 -0.25
N ALA A 243 25.40 -18.96 -1.15
CA ALA A 243 25.12 -18.97 -2.59
C ALA A 243 25.81 -20.13 -3.36
N THR A 244 25.51 -21.37 -2.98
CA THR A 244 25.91 -22.59 -3.72
C THR A 244 24.87 -22.95 -4.77
N SER A 245 25.27 -23.68 -5.81
CA SER A 245 24.33 -24.11 -6.86
C SER A 245 23.17 -24.96 -6.32
N GLU A 246 23.41 -25.75 -5.28
CA GLU A 246 22.35 -26.54 -4.64
C GLU A 246 21.34 -25.64 -3.91
N VAL A 247 21.80 -24.68 -3.12
CA VAL A 247 20.94 -23.69 -2.45
C VAL A 247 20.11 -22.90 -3.46
N ILE A 248 20.74 -22.40 -4.54
CA ILE A 248 20.05 -21.65 -5.59
C ILE A 248 18.94 -22.50 -6.23
N ASN A 249 19.21 -23.76 -6.56
CA ASN A 249 18.19 -24.65 -7.14
C ASN A 249 17.02 -24.94 -6.17
N ARG A 250 17.29 -25.03 -4.87
CA ARG A 250 16.26 -25.22 -3.83
C ARG A 250 15.40 -23.97 -3.69
N LEU A 251 16.00 -22.79 -3.68
CA LEU A 251 15.27 -21.52 -3.65
C LEU A 251 14.45 -21.31 -4.93
N ILE A 252 14.99 -21.67 -6.10
CA ILE A 252 14.22 -21.68 -7.36
C ILE A 252 12.99 -22.58 -7.27
N SER A 253 13.14 -23.75 -6.63
CA SER A 253 12.00 -24.66 -6.41
C SER A 253 10.98 -24.06 -5.45
N ALA A 254 11.45 -23.37 -4.39
CA ALA A 254 10.61 -22.68 -3.42
C ALA A 254 9.84 -21.47 -4.00
N LEU A 255 10.28 -20.89 -5.12
CA LEU A 255 9.49 -19.91 -5.89
C LEU A 255 8.18 -20.52 -6.44
N GLY A 256 8.06 -21.83 -6.51
CA GLY A 256 6.83 -22.54 -6.89
C GLY A 256 6.02 -23.06 -5.70
N ASP A 257 6.33 -22.65 -4.47
CA ASP A 257 5.61 -23.13 -3.29
C ASP A 257 4.15 -22.67 -3.28
N SER A 258 3.26 -23.54 -2.80
CA SER A 258 1.85 -23.21 -2.58
C SER A 258 1.62 -22.00 -1.66
N ASN A 259 2.53 -21.78 -0.71
CA ASN A 259 2.45 -20.72 0.27
C ASN A 259 3.23 -19.48 -0.20
N ASP A 260 2.55 -18.35 -0.19
CA ASP A 260 3.03 -17.04 -0.62
C ASP A 260 4.21 -16.52 0.19
N HIS A 261 4.20 -16.70 1.51
CA HIS A 261 5.33 -16.35 2.37
C HIS A 261 6.59 -17.08 1.89
N VAL A 262 6.53 -18.40 1.68
CA VAL A 262 7.70 -19.17 1.22
C VAL A 262 8.24 -18.65 -0.12
N ARG A 263 7.35 -18.34 -1.08
CA ARG A 263 7.74 -17.75 -2.38
C ARG A 263 8.45 -16.40 -2.20
N TRP A 264 7.92 -15.53 -1.34
CA TRP A 264 8.53 -14.23 -1.03
C TRP A 264 9.91 -14.35 -0.40
N SER A 265 10.08 -15.21 0.60
CA SER A 265 11.39 -15.44 1.23
C SER A 265 12.40 -16.00 0.24
N ALA A 266 11.96 -16.87 -0.68
CA ALA A 266 12.81 -17.38 -1.74
C ALA A 266 13.26 -16.28 -2.72
N CYS A 267 12.35 -15.37 -3.12
CA CYS A 267 12.68 -14.20 -3.92
C CYS A 267 13.76 -13.34 -3.24
N GLN A 268 13.56 -12.99 -1.97
CA GLN A 268 14.51 -12.19 -1.22
C GLN A 268 15.84 -12.88 -1.00
N ALA A 269 15.83 -14.18 -0.69
CA ALA A 269 17.06 -14.93 -0.50
C ALA A 269 17.90 -14.97 -1.77
N LEU A 270 17.27 -15.20 -2.93
CA LEU A 270 17.94 -15.12 -4.23
C LEU A 270 18.49 -13.71 -4.49
N GLY A 271 17.72 -12.67 -4.16
CA GLY A 271 18.15 -11.27 -4.28
C GLY A 271 19.38 -10.94 -3.41
N ASN A 272 19.38 -11.37 -2.15
CA ASN A 272 20.48 -11.15 -1.23
C ASN A 272 21.76 -11.87 -1.68
N MET A 273 21.65 -13.05 -2.30
CA MET A 273 22.81 -13.81 -2.81
C MET A 273 23.53 -13.15 -4.01
N GLY A 274 22.97 -12.07 -4.57
CA GLY A 274 23.61 -11.24 -5.59
C GLY A 274 24.04 -12.02 -6.84
N GLU A 275 25.13 -11.60 -7.49
CA GLU A 275 25.61 -12.14 -8.78
C GLU A 275 25.73 -13.68 -8.83
N LYS A 276 26.01 -14.33 -7.69
CA LYS A 276 26.15 -15.79 -7.63
C LYS A 276 24.83 -16.51 -7.88
N ALA A 277 23.69 -15.88 -7.61
CA ALA A 277 22.36 -16.41 -7.88
C ALA A 277 21.84 -16.05 -9.29
N ALA A 278 22.58 -15.25 -10.07
CA ALA A 278 22.18 -14.70 -11.38
C ALA A 278 22.17 -15.71 -12.54
N THR A 279 21.66 -16.92 -12.30
CA THR A 279 21.51 -17.94 -13.35
C THR A 279 20.33 -17.62 -14.26
N SER A 280 20.38 -18.00 -15.54
CA SER A 280 19.26 -17.80 -16.47
C SER A 280 17.96 -18.43 -15.96
N GLU A 281 18.05 -19.55 -15.23
CA GLU A 281 16.89 -20.21 -14.64
C GLU A 281 16.30 -19.44 -13.45
N ALA A 282 17.15 -18.95 -12.53
CA ALA A 282 16.71 -18.08 -11.44
C ALA A 282 16.06 -16.80 -11.98
N ILE A 283 16.69 -16.14 -12.97
CA ILE A 283 16.18 -14.92 -13.57
C ILE A 283 14.82 -15.18 -14.25
N ASN A 284 14.67 -16.24 -15.04
CA ASN A 284 13.40 -16.56 -15.70
C ASN A 284 12.28 -16.89 -14.69
N ARG A 285 12.61 -17.56 -13.60
CA ARG A 285 11.66 -17.90 -12.53
C ARG A 285 11.28 -16.68 -11.69
N LEU A 286 12.22 -15.79 -11.40
CA LEU A 286 11.96 -14.49 -10.79
C LEU A 286 11.11 -13.59 -11.70
N ILE A 287 11.36 -13.60 -13.02
CA ILE A 287 10.51 -12.91 -14.01
C ILE A 287 9.10 -13.50 -14.03
N SER A 288 8.96 -14.82 -13.91
CA SER A 288 7.65 -15.47 -13.81
C SER A 288 6.94 -15.11 -12.50
N ALA A 289 7.69 -14.93 -11.41
CA ALA A 289 7.17 -14.47 -10.12
C ALA A 289 6.73 -12.99 -10.13
N LEU A 290 7.11 -12.19 -11.14
CA LEU A 290 6.55 -10.85 -11.38
C LEU A 290 5.06 -10.89 -11.80
N GLY A 291 4.59 -12.06 -12.27
CA GLY A 291 3.19 -12.30 -12.60
C GLY A 291 2.44 -13.13 -11.54
N ASP A 292 3.00 -13.29 -10.33
CA ASP A 292 2.34 -13.99 -9.23
C ASP A 292 1.14 -13.18 -8.73
N SER A 293 0.01 -13.85 -8.50
CA SER A 293 -1.26 -13.27 -8.04
C SER A 293 -1.22 -12.57 -6.66
N ASN A 294 -0.09 -12.65 -5.94
CA ASN A 294 0.11 -12.02 -4.64
C ASN A 294 1.23 -10.96 -4.71
N ASP A 295 0.85 -9.69 -4.58
CA ASP A 295 1.75 -8.53 -4.67
C ASP A 295 2.92 -8.56 -3.68
N SER A 296 2.80 -9.29 -2.57
CA SER A 296 3.89 -9.47 -1.60
C SER A 296 5.07 -10.19 -2.24
N VAL A 297 4.83 -11.15 -3.15
CA VAL A 297 5.84 -11.97 -3.86
C VAL A 297 6.42 -11.21 -5.08
N SER A 298 5.72 -10.18 -5.57
CA SER A 298 6.16 -9.40 -6.71
C SER A 298 7.48 -8.67 -6.40
N VAL A 299 8.54 -9.05 -7.11
CA VAL A 299 9.85 -8.43 -6.95
C VAL A 299 9.77 -7.01 -7.51
N LYS A 300 10.15 -5.99 -6.76
CA LYS A 300 10.28 -4.64 -7.31
C LYS A 300 11.27 -4.68 -8.48
N PRO A 301 10.99 -4.04 -9.62
CA PRO A 301 11.94 -3.95 -10.73
C PRO A 301 13.35 -3.51 -10.29
N ASP A 302 13.42 -2.68 -9.25
CA ASP A 302 14.65 -2.14 -8.66
C ASP A 302 15.55 -3.20 -7.98
N ASP A 303 15.00 -4.30 -7.46
CA ASP A 303 15.80 -5.39 -6.87
C ASP A 303 16.40 -6.31 -7.95
N ILE A 304 15.75 -6.42 -9.12
CA ILE A 304 16.32 -7.04 -10.33
C ILE A 304 17.40 -6.15 -10.95
N VAL A 305 17.28 -4.82 -10.79
CA VAL A 305 18.30 -3.86 -11.26
C VAL A 305 19.63 -4.06 -10.51
N LYS A 306 19.66 -4.53 -9.26
CA LYS A 306 20.93 -4.87 -8.57
C LYS A 306 21.71 -6.01 -9.23
N PHE A 307 21.05 -6.96 -9.89
CA PHE A 307 21.71 -7.99 -10.70
C PHE A 307 22.28 -7.45 -12.03
N ARG A 308 21.80 -6.28 -12.46
CA ARG A 308 22.18 -5.64 -13.72
C ARG A 308 23.26 -4.57 -13.58
N LEU A 309 23.75 -4.25 -12.37
CA LEU A 309 24.53 -3.02 -12.15
C LEU A 309 26.05 -3.14 -12.12
N ASN A 310 26.65 -4.32 -12.30
CA ASN A 310 28.10 -4.43 -12.52
C ASN A 310 28.43 -4.51 -14.02
N GLU A 311 27.97 -3.47 -14.73
CA GLU A 311 28.15 -3.20 -16.16
C GLU A 311 29.51 -2.58 -16.48
N ASP A 312 30.63 -3.28 -16.26
CA ASP A 312 31.95 -2.71 -16.61
C ASP A 312 32.86 -3.60 -17.47
N ASP A 313 32.34 -4.72 -18.03
CA ASP A 313 33.15 -5.54 -18.95
C ASP A 313 32.72 -5.39 -20.42
N GLN A 314 33.61 -4.82 -21.24
CA GLN A 314 33.41 -4.57 -22.68
C GLN A 314 33.12 -5.84 -23.49
N ALA A 315 33.38 -7.04 -22.93
CA ALA A 315 33.10 -8.31 -23.58
C ALA A 315 31.59 -8.56 -23.83
N THR A 316 30.70 -8.06 -22.97
CA THR A 316 29.25 -8.33 -23.08
C THR A 316 28.55 -7.41 -24.09
N LYS A 317 29.13 -6.24 -24.42
CA LYS A 317 28.65 -5.39 -25.52
C LYS A 317 28.63 -6.15 -26.86
N HIS A 318 29.58 -7.04 -27.10
CA HIS A 318 29.58 -7.88 -28.31
C HIS A 318 28.57 -9.04 -28.26
N ALA A 319 28.30 -9.62 -27.09
CA ALA A 319 27.35 -10.73 -26.95
C ALA A 319 25.88 -10.28 -27.07
N HIS A 320 25.52 -9.14 -26.46
CA HIS A 320 24.16 -8.59 -26.52
C HIS A 320 23.79 -8.08 -27.93
N LEU A 321 24.75 -7.47 -28.64
CA LEU A 321 24.57 -7.06 -30.04
C LEU A 321 24.31 -8.24 -30.99
N SER A 322 24.88 -9.42 -30.70
CA SER A 322 24.69 -10.62 -31.52
C SER A 322 23.31 -11.27 -31.37
N THR A 323 22.63 -11.02 -30.25
CA THR A 323 21.30 -11.58 -29.95
C THR A 323 20.20 -10.71 -30.57
N ASN A 324 20.30 -9.39 -30.42
CA ASN A 324 19.35 -8.45 -31.04
C ASN A 324 19.47 -8.45 -32.57
N LEU A 325 20.67 -8.59 -33.15
CA LEU A 325 20.82 -8.72 -34.60
C LEU A 325 20.14 -9.97 -35.15
N LYS A 326 20.27 -11.11 -34.46
CA LYS A 326 19.63 -12.37 -34.89
C LYS A 326 18.11 -12.27 -34.82
N GLU A 327 17.57 -11.70 -33.76
CA GLU A 327 16.12 -11.45 -33.64
C GLU A 327 15.61 -10.44 -34.68
N MET A 328 16.39 -9.40 -34.96
CA MET A 328 16.09 -8.40 -36.00
C MET A 328 16.09 -8.99 -37.41
N CYS A 329 17.07 -9.83 -37.75
CA CYS A 329 17.11 -10.46 -39.07
C CYS A 329 16.04 -11.54 -39.23
N VAL A 330 15.64 -12.23 -38.15
CA VAL A 330 14.46 -13.13 -38.13
C VAL A 330 13.17 -12.35 -38.41
N ALA A 331 12.99 -11.17 -37.82
CA ALA A 331 11.84 -10.31 -38.10
C ALA A 331 11.85 -9.78 -39.55
N CYS A 332 13.01 -9.33 -40.05
CA CYS A 332 13.16 -8.83 -41.42
C CYS A 332 12.93 -9.92 -42.47
N ARG A 333 13.35 -11.17 -42.21
CA ARG A 333 13.08 -12.33 -43.08
C ARG A 333 11.59 -12.65 -43.15
N THR A 334 10.88 -12.53 -42.02
CA THR A 334 9.41 -12.72 -41.97
C THR A 334 8.69 -11.66 -42.82
N ILE A 335 9.14 -10.40 -42.75
CA ILE A 335 8.55 -9.27 -43.49
C ILE A 335 8.86 -9.34 -44.99
N HIS A 336 10.08 -9.70 -45.38
CA HIS A 336 10.56 -9.69 -46.78
C HIS A 336 10.68 -11.10 -47.39
N HIS A 337 9.91 -12.06 -46.90
CA HIS A 337 10.02 -13.49 -47.26
C HIS A 337 9.92 -13.78 -48.77
N ASP A 338 9.24 -12.92 -49.53
CA ASP A 338 9.05 -13.06 -50.98
C ASP A 338 10.12 -12.33 -51.83
N ASN A 339 11.07 -11.60 -51.20
CA ASN A 339 12.01 -10.75 -51.92
C ASN A 339 13.47 -11.22 -51.82
N THR A 340 13.86 -12.02 -52.81
CA THR A 340 15.18 -12.67 -52.89
C THR A 340 16.41 -11.74 -52.95
N SER A 341 16.26 -10.46 -53.31
CA SER A 341 17.42 -9.54 -53.33
C SER A 341 17.70 -9.00 -51.92
N GLU A 342 16.66 -8.57 -51.23
CA GLU A 342 16.73 -8.06 -49.86
C GLU A 342 17.09 -9.16 -48.86
N LEU A 343 16.61 -10.40 -49.07
CA LEU A 343 17.02 -11.56 -48.28
C LEU A 343 18.53 -11.85 -48.41
N LYS A 344 19.15 -11.61 -49.58
CA LYS A 344 20.60 -11.75 -49.77
C LYS A 344 21.39 -10.66 -49.04
N ASP A 345 20.86 -9.43 -48.99
CA ASP A 345 21.49 -8.33 -48.26
C ASP A 345 21.38 -8.53 -46.74
N ILE A 346 20.24 -9.08 -46.25
CA ILE A 346 20.05 -9.51 -44.86
C ILE A 346 21.03 -10.65 -44.51
N ASP A 347 21.16 -11.66 -45.37
CA ASP A 347 22.16 -12.75 -45.21
C ASP A 347 23.60 -12.22 -45.15
N TYR A 348 23.90 -11.16 -45.90
CA TYR A 348 25.23 -10.53 -45.91
C TYR A 348 25.50 -9.76 -44.61
N LEU A 349 24.52 -9.01 -44.11
CA LEU A 349 24.57 -8.27 -42.84
C LEU A 349 24.69 -9.19 -41.62
N GLU A 350 23.97 -10.32 -41.59
CA GLU A 350 24.10 -11.32 -40.52
C GLU A 350 25.50 -11.94 -40.45
N LYS A 351 26.15 -12.16 -41.60
CA LYS A 351 27.47 -12.80 -41.68
C LYS A 351 28.65 -11.86 -41.39
N HIS A 352 28.48 -10.55 -41.62
CA HIS A 352 29.58 -9.57 -41.58
C HIS A 352 29.22 -8.36 -40.72
N TYR A 353 28.66 -8.59 -39.54
CA TYR A 353 28.10 -7.55 -38.68
C TYR A 353 28.98 -6.30 -38.55
N ASP A 354 28.44 -5.16 -38.99
CA ASP A 354 29.05 -3.84 -38.97
C ASP A 354 27.95 -2.82 -38.63
N ALA A 355 28.04 -2.17 -37.46
CA ALA A 355 27.00 -1.30 -36.93
C ALA A 355 26.76 -0.04 -37.79
N GLU A 356 27.80 0.51 -38.44
CA GLU A 356 27.64 1.66 -39.33
C GLU A 356 26.91 1.27 -40.62
N LYS A 357 27.26 0.12 -41.22
CA LYS A 357 26.58 -0.39 -42.42
C LYS A 357 25.15 -0.84 -42.15
N ALA A 358 24.86 -1.35 -40.95
CA ALA A 358 23.52 -1.70 -40.54
C ALA A 358 22.62 -0.46 -40.46
N ILE A 359 23.10 0.63 -39.86
CA ILE A 359 22.39 1.91 -39.79
C ILE A 359 22.19 2.48 -41.20
N GLU A 360 23.23 2.48 -42.05
CA GLU A 360 23.13 2.94 -43.44
C GLU A 360 22.10 2.12 -44.25
N TYR A 361 21.99 0.81 -43.99
CA TYR A 361 21.01 -0.06 -44.66
C TYR A 361 19.57 0.18 -44.17
N TYR A 362 19.36 0.23 -42.85
CA TYR A 362 18.03 0.36 -42.24
C TYR A 362 17.43 1.78 -42.34
N THR A 363 18.25 2.79 -42.62
CA THR A 363 17.80 4.17 -42.87
C THR A 363 17.54 4.47 -44.35
N LYS A 364 17.69 3.48 -45.25
CA LYS A 364 17.38 3.69 -46.67
C LYS A 364 15.89 4.00 -46.86
N PRO A 365 15.52 5.10 -47.53
CA PRO A 365 14.13 5.53 -47.68
C PRO A 365 13.20 4.45 -48.26
N TRP A 366 13.70 3.66 -49.21
CA TRP A 366 12.93 2.58 -49.84
C TRP A 366 12.72 1.37 -48.91
N PHE A 367 13.66 1.09 -48.00
CA PHE A 367 13.57 -0.02 -47.03
C PHE A 367 12.52 0.31 -45.96
N LEU A 368 12.58 1.51 -45.39
CA LEU A 368 11.63 1.99 -44.40
C LEU A 368 10.22 2.08 -44.98
N PHE A 369 10.08 2.65 -46.19
CA PHE A 369 8.80 2.75 -46.89
C PHE A 369 8.17 1.37 -47.17
N ARG A 370 8.94 0.40 -47.70
CA ARG A 370 8.41 -0.95 -47.97
C ARG A 370 8.07 -1.73 -46.70
N THR A 371 8.88 -1.58 -45.65
CA THR A 371 8.65 -2.24 -44.35
C THR A 371 7.38 -1.70 -43.69
N VAL A 372 7.17 -0.38 -43.68
CA VAL A 372 5.92 0.25 -43.21
C VAL A 372 4.73 -0.21 -44.06
N ASN A 373 4.86 -0.22 -45.39
CA ASN A 373 3.77 -0.62 -46.29
C ASN A 373 3.39 -2.11 -46.14
N GLN A 374 4.37 -3.00 -45.88
CA GLN A 374 4.11 -4.41 -45.63
C GLN A 374 3.50 -4.64 -44.24
N ILE A 375 3.95 -3.93 -43.20
CA ILE A 375 3.39 -3.99 -41.83
C ILE A 375 1.96 -3.44 -41.78
N CYS A 376 1.67 -2.36 -42.52
CA CYS A 376 0.30 -1.88 -42.71
C CYS A 376 -0.59 -2.88 -43.46
N ARG A 377 -0.01 -3.85 -44.16
CA ARG A 377 -0.72 -4.98 -44.78
C ARG A 377 -0.72 -6.24 -43.92
N THR A 378 0.05 -6.29 -42.83
CA THR A 378 0.01 -7.43 -41.90
C THR A 378 -1.15 -7.26 -40.92
N GLU A 379 -2.02 -8.26 -40.85
CA GLU A 379 -3.14 -8.33 -39.89
C GLU A 379 -2.68 -8.73 -38.47
N ASN A 380 -1.36 -8.78 -38.21
CA ASN A 380 -0.76 -9.26 -36.97
C ASN A 380 -0.27 -8.10 -36.08
N ILE A 381 -1.05 -7.80 -35.03
CA ILE A 381 -0.77 -6.70 -34.09
C ILE A 381 0.56 -6.86 -33.33
N LYS A 382 1.05 -8.09 -33.15
CA LYS A 382 2.35 -8.35 -32.50
C LYS A 382 3.52 -7.86 -33.37
N ASP A 383 3.39 -7.91 -34.69
CA ASP A 383 4.44 -7.48 -35.61
C ASP A 383 4.48 -5.94 -35.73
N ILE A 384 3.31 -5.30 -35.66
CA ILE A 384 3.16 -3.83 -35.55
C ILE A 384 3.82 -3.31 -34.26
N TYR A 385 3.57 -3.97 -33.11
CA TYR A 385 4.12 -3.56 -31.82
C TYR A 385 5.65 -3.77 -31.74
N LYS A 386 6.16 -4.90 -32.25
CA LYS A 386 7.61 -5.14 -32.37
C LYS A 386 8.32 -4.06 -33.22
N PHE A 387 7.66 -3.59 -34.28
CA PHE A 387 8.20 -2.52 -35.12
C PHE A 387 8.22 -1.16 -34.40
N ARG A 388 7.23 -0.87 -33.55
CA ARG A 388 7.21 0.35 -32.72
C ARG A 388 8.41 0.39 -31.76
N ILE A 389 8.70 -0.74 -31.11
CA ILE A 389 9.88 -0.88 -30.24
C ILE A 389 11.17 -0.70 -31.05
N TYR A 390 11.24 -1.29 -32.25
CA TYR A 390 12.39 -1.18 -33.16
C TYR A 390 12.70 0.28 -33.56
N ILE A 391 11.68 1.08 -33.90
CA ILE A 391 11.87 2.49 -34.26
C ILE A 391 12.29 3.33 -33.04
N SER A 392 11.77 3.01 -31.86
CA SER A 392 12.16 3.69 -30.62
C SER A 392 13.63 3.42 -30.26
N ASP A 393 14.08 2.17 -30.41
CA ASP A 393 15.47 1.78 -30.14
C ASP A 393 16.44 2.37 -31.18
N LEU A 394 16.06 2.38 -32.47
CA LEU A 394 16.84 3.03 -33.52
C LEU A 394 16.97 4.55 -33.27
N HIS A 395 15.90 5.20 -32.80
CA HIS A 395 15.90 6.61 -32.45
C HIS A 395 16.82 6.92 -31.26
N GLN A 396 16.77 6.10 -30.20
CA GLN A 396 17.69 6.23 -29.07
C GLN A 396 19.15 6.03 -29.49
N LYS A 397 19.43 5.04 -30.34
CA LYS A 397 20.78 4.78 -30.87
C LYS A 397 21.33 5.95 -31.68
N LEU A 398 20.50 6.54 -32.54
CA LEU A 398 20.88 7.68 -33.37
C LEU A 398 21.13 8.94 -32.52
N ASN A 399 20.31 9.16 -31.48
CA ASN A 399 20.54 10.24 -30.52
C ASN A 399 21.84 10.03 -29.72
N GLN A 400 22.12 8.80 -29.30
CA GLN A 400 23.34 8.47 -28.55
C GLN A 400 24.60 8.67 -29.41
N LEU A 401 24.57 8.23 -30.68
CA LEU A 401 25.67 8.45 -31.64
C LEU A 401 25.86 9.93 -31.98
N SER A 402 24.77 10.70 -32.08
CA SER A 402 24.83 12.16 -32.25
C SER A 402 25.52 12.84 -31.07
N MET A 403 25.16 12.46 -29.84
CA MET A 403 25.76 12.99 -28.61
C MET A 403 27.24 12.58 -28.45
N GLU A 404 27.62 11.37 -28.88
CA GLU A 404 29.01 10.91 -28.87
C GLU A 404 29.88 11.61 -29.93
N GLN A 405 29.32 11.96 -31.09
CA GLN A 405 30.02 12.73 -32.12
C GLN A 405 30.22 14.21 -31.72
N GLU A 406 29.22 14.83 -31.07
CA GLU A 406 29.35 16.18 -30.50
C GLU A 406 30.44 16.24 -29.42
N ARG A 407 30.57 15.20 -28.58
CA ARG A 407 31.66 15.09 -27.59
C ARG A 407 33.04 14.92 -28.22
N ASN A 408 33.13 14.27 -29.39
CA ASN A 408 34.40 13.90 -30.02
C ASN A 408 34.83 14.84 -31.17
N ASN A 409 34.04 15.87 -31.48
CA ASN A 409 34.36 16.91 -32.47
C ASN A 409 34.67 16.36 -33.88
N ILE A 410 34.06 15.23 -34.25
CA ILE A 410 34.21 14.59 -35.56
C ILE A 410 33.14 15.14 -36.49
N LYS A 411 33.53 15.94 -37.48
CA LYS A 411 32.65 16.34 -38.59
C LYS A 411 32.60 15.26 -39.67
N SER A 412 31.60 14.39 -39.65
CA SER A 412 31.26 13.57 -40.82
C SER A 412 29.78 13.23 -40.91
N SER A 413 29.25 13.40 -42.14
CA SER A 413 28.09 12.74 -42.77
C SER A 413 26.69 12.78 -42.14
N LEU A 414 26.52 12.72 -40.81
CA LEU A 414 25.19 12.71 -40.17
C LEU A 414 24.54 14.10 -40.07
N GLU A 415 25.32 15.19 -40.08
CA GLU A 415 24.81 16.58 -40.08
C GLU A 415 23.85 16.88 -41.27
N LYS A 416 23.91 16.10 -42.35
CA LYS A 416 23.04 16.30 -43.52
C LYS A 416 21.66 15.67 -43.42
N VAL A 417 21.42 14.81 -42.42
CA VAL A 417 20.11 14.16 -42.25
C VAL A 417 19.21 14.95 -41.31
N TYR A 418 19.76 15.84 -40.46
CA TYR A 418 19.04 16.29 -39.26
C TYR A 418 18.77 17.79 -39.08
N HIS A 419 19.25 18.70 -39.93
CA HIS A 419 18.94 20.13 -39.78
C HIS A 419 18.47 20.79 -41.09
N GLY A 420 17.15 20.92 -41.25
CA GLY A 420 16.56 21.83 -42.22
C GLY A 420 16.87 23.28 -41.84
N LYS A 421 17.42 24.07 -42.77
CA LYS A 421 17.68 25.51 -42.55
C LYS A 421 16.37 26.31 -42.46
N PRO A 422 16.29 27.38 -41.64
CA PRO A 422 15.16 28.31 -41.67
C PRO A 422 15.06 29.01 -43.02
N LEU A 423 13.83 29.16 -43.54
CA LEU A 423 13.56 29.91 -44.77
C LEU A 423 13.91 31.41 -44.59
N SER A 424 14.49 32.03 -45.61
CA SER A 424 14.79 33.47 -45.56
C SER A 424 13.50 34.29 -45.61
N GLY A 425 13.49 35.46 -44.95
CA GLY A 425 12.31 36.33 -44.87
C GLY A 425 11.72 36.76 -46.22
N SER A 426 12.52 36.77 -47.29
CA SER A 426 12.07 37.02 -48.66
C SER A 426 11.24 35.87 -49.26
N VAL A 427 11.52 34.62 -48.87
CA VAL A 427 10.78 33.42 -49.32
C VAL A 427 9.51 33.25 -48.49
N LEU A 428 9.56 33.62 -47.21
CA LEU A 428 8.38 33.64 -46.34
C LEU A 428 7.33 34.67 -46.83
N GLN A 429 7.77 35.84 -47.31
CA GLN A 429 6.86 36.83 -47.87
C GLN A 429 6.23 36.38 -49.20
N GLN A 430 6.97 35.66 -50.05
CA GLN A 430 6.41 35.05 -51.28
C GLN A 430 5.37 33.94 -51.00
N LEU A 431 5.46 33.28 -49.85
CA LEU A 431 4.47 32.29 -49.39
C LEU A 431 3.22 32.94 -48.79
N ILE A 432 3.38 34.07 -48.08
CA ILE A 432 2.28 34.85 -47.49
C ILE A 432 1.46 35.56 -48.58
N ASP A 433 2.09 36.03 -49.65
CA ASP A 433 1.43 36.81 -50.70
C ASP A 433 0.60 35.93 -51.68
N ASN A 434 0.77 34.61 -51.65
CA ASN A 434 -0.11 33.67 -52.36
C ASN A 434 -1.33 33.35 -51.50
N LYS A 435 -2.43 34.05 -51.78
CA LYS A 435 -3.75 33.73 -51.22
C LYS A 435 -4.17 32.35 -51.71
N ASP A 436 -4.51 31.50 -50.76
CA ASP A 436 -4.99 30.11 -50.88
C ASP A 436 -3.90 29.03 -50.74
N HIS A 437 -3.93 28.38 -49.56
CA HIS A 437 -3.44 27.04 -49.25
C HIS A 437 -1.91 26.79 -49.24
N LEU A 438 -1.26 26.96 -48.08
CA LEU A 438 -0.27 26.00 -47.54
C LEU A 438 0.22 26.41 -46.13
N ILE A 439 0.20 25.48 -45.16
CA ILE A 439 1.01 25.54 -43.93
C ILE A 439 1.82 24.24 -43.87
N SER A 440 3.13 24.37 -43.65
CA SER A 440 4.10 23.27 -43.53
C SER A 440 4.28 22.90 -42.06
N MET A 441 4.38 21.59 -41.72
CA MET A 441 4.98 21.15 -40.46
C MET A 441 6.33 20.47 -40.72
N ASN A 442 7.37 21.14 -40.23
CA ASN A 442 8.57 20.47 -39.70
C ASN A 442 8.23 20.00 -38.29
N GLY A 443 8.58 18.76 -37.95
CA GLY A 443 8.48 18.23 -36.59
C GLY A 443 7.63 16.97 -36.51
N PHE A 444 8.26 15.82 -36.77
CA PHE A 444 7.85 14.57 -36.13
C PHE A 444 8.05 14.80 -34.61
N LEU A 445 7.04 14.52 -33.80
CA LEU A 445 6.87 14.87 -32.36
C LEU A 445 6.28 16.27 -32.10
N SER A 446 5.00 16.33 -31.74
CA SER A 446 4.60 17.19 -30.61
C SER A 446 3.83 16.37 -29.60
N THR A 447 4.59 15.71 -28.72
CA THR A 447 4.15 15.38 -27.38
C THR A 447 4.19 16.66 -26.55
N THR A 448 3.19 17.55 -26.66
CA THR A 448 2.97 18.61 -25.66
C THR A 448 1.54 19.13 -25.74
N SER A 449 0.83 18.95 -24.64
CA SER A 449 -0.43 19.58 -24.29
C SER A 449 -0.26 21.09 -24.11
N ASP A 450 -0.50 21.91 -25.14
CA ASP A 450 -0.72 23.35 -24.94
C ASP A 450 -1.55 23.98 -26.07
N SER A 451 -2.85 24.13 -25.84
CA SER A 451 -3.80 24.74 -26.80
C SER A 451 -3.49 26.21 -27.11
N LYS A 452 -2.68 26.89 -26.28
CA LYS A 452 -2.26 28.27 -26.50
C LYS A 452 -1.23 28.43 -27.61
N ILE A 453 -0.38 27.44 -27.86
CA ILE A 453 0.65 27.54 -28.92
C ILE A 453 0.03 27.40 -30.31
N CYS A 454 -0.97 26.54 -30.48
CA CYS A 454 -1.73 26.45 -31.74
C CYS A 454 -2.47 27.76 -32.07
N ASN A 455 -3.03 28.42 -31.06
CA ASN A 455 -3.77 29.68 -31.24
C ASN A 455 -2.86 30.89 -31.53
N ILE A 456 -1.62 30.90 -31.00
CA ILE A 456 -0.63 31.95 -31.29
C ILE A 456 -0.10 31.86 -32.74
N TYR A 457 -0.02 30.65 -33.31
CA TYR A 457 0.45 30.45 -34.69
C TYR A 457 -0.63 30.56 -35.77
N ALA A 458 -1.91 30.42 -35.41
CA ALA A 458 -3.03 30.55 -36.35
C ALA A 458 -3.58 31.99 -36.49
N GLY A 459 -3.28 32.89 -35.55
CA GLY A 459 -3.48 34.33 -35.71
C GLY A 459 -4.91 34.84 -35.96
N VAL A 460 -5.97 34.08 -35.66
CA VAL A 460 -7.37 34.52 -35.84
C VAL A 460 -8.27 33.89 -34.77
N GLU A 461 -8.93 34.71 -33.94
CA GLU A 461 -9.83 34.29 -32.84
C GLU A 461 -11.28 34.04 -33.27
N GLU A 462 -11.62 34.24 -34.54
CA GLU A 462 -12.99 34.09 -35.05
C GLU A 462 -12.96 33.34 -36.38
N LEU A 463 -13.29 32.04 -36.39
CA LEU A 463 -13.80 31.28 -37.53
C LEU A 463 -14.20 29.87 -37.06
N ILE A 464 -15.38 29.78 -36.46
CA ILE A 464 -16.17 28.56 -36.33
C ILE A 464 -16.99 28.51 -37.64
N ASP A 465 -16.68 27.61 -38.59
CA ASP A 465 -17.67 26.84 -39.39
C ASP A 465 -17.22 26.24 -40.74
N GLU A 466 -16.02 26.49 -41.29
CA GLU A 466 -15.71 25.95 -42.63
C GLU A 466 -14.59 24.89 -42.63
N GLY A 467 -14.98 23.66 -43.01
CA GLY A 467 -14.17 22.45 -42.98
C GLY A 467 -12.80 22.56 -43.64
N TYR A 468 -11.77 22.19 -42.87
CA TYR A 468 -10.40 22.11 -43.35
C TYR A 468 -10.21 20.92 -44.31
N LYS A 469 -9.65 21.21 -45.50
CA LYS A 469 -9.08 20.21 -46.42
C LYS A 469 -7.57 20.12 -46.19
N GLY A 470 -7.07 18.98 -45.72
CA GLY A 470 -5.63 18.69 -45.64
C GLY A 470 -5.19 17.80 -46.81
N VAL A 471 -4.06 18.16 -47.45
CA VAL A 471 -3.38 17.34 -48.47
C VAL A 471 -1.92 17.13 -48.03
N LEU A 472 -1.43 15.91 -48.21
CA LEU A 472 -0.10 15.37 -47.88
C LEU A 472 0.28 14.50 -49.11
N PHE A 473 1.38 14.64 -49.85
CA PHE A 473 2.83 14.47 -49.57
C PHE A 473 3.62 14.90 -50.84
N VAL A 474 4.93 15.20 -50.73
CA VAL A 474 6.05 14.70 -51.59
C VAL A 474 7.37 15.42 -51.25
N PHE A 475 8.48 14.66 -51.24
CA PHE A 475 9.86 15.14 -51.09
C PHE A 475 10.54 15.34 -52.46
N GLU A 476 11.24 16.45 -52.65
CA GLU A 476 12.23 16.63 -53.73
C GLU A 476 13.64 16.27 -53.19
N ILE A 477 14.32 15.33 -53.85
CA ILE A 477 15.66 14.86 -53.48
C ILE A 477 16.74 15.72 -54.19
N ASP A 478 17.41 16.52 -53.36
CA ASP A 478 18.77 17.12 -53.38
C ASP A 478 19.44 17.54 -54.72
N LYS A 479 19.93 18.79 -54.77
CA LYS A 479 20.68 19.34 -55.92
C LYS A 479 22.15 18.93 -56.01
N VAL A 480 22.69 18.11 -55.10
CA VAL A 480 24.09 17.66 -55.19
C VAL A 480 24.27 16.18 -54.89
N ILE A 481 23.66 15.28 -55.66
CA ILE A 481 24.24 13.99 -56.08
C ILE A 481 23.56 13.58 -57.39
N LYS A 482 24.34 13.50 -58.48
CA LYS A 482 23.89 12.99 -59.77
C LYS A 482 23.92 11.45 -59.74
N GLN A 483 22.81 10.76 -59.45
CA GLN A 483 22.35 9.49 -60.08
C GLN A 483 20.91 9.15 -59.65
N PRO A 484 20.04 8.65 -60.57
CA PRO A 484 18.64 8.39 -60.28
C PRO A 484 18.44 6.99 -59.65
N TYR A 485 17.67 6.90 -58.57
CA TYR A 485 17.03 5.64 -58.18
C TYR A 485 15.57 5.91 -57.83
N ALA A 486 14.70 5.15 -58.51
CA ALA A 486 13.22 5.13 -58.43
C ALA A 486 12.47 6.20 -59.23
N ASP A 487 12.22 5.87 -60.50
CA ASP A 487 11.14 6.40 -61.32
C ASP A 487 9.79 5.95 -60.73
N ILE A 488 9.02 6.88 -60.16
CA ILE A 488 7.72 6.62 -59.50
C ILE A 488 6.63 6.24 -60.53
N SER A 489 6.93 6.24 -61.83
CA SER A 489 5.89 6.14 -62.86
C SER A 489 5.37 4.73 -63.21
N LYS A 490 5.70 3.64 -62.51
CA LYS A 490 5.23 2.29 -62.94
C LYS A 490 4.73 1.26 -61.91
N PHE A 491 4.74 1.51 -60.59
CA PHE A 491 4.41 0.42 -59.63
C PHE A 491 3.53 0.77 -58.42
N SER A 492 2.67 1.78 -58.50
CA SER A 492 1.69 2.01 -57.44
C SER A 492 0.37 2.54 -57.99
N THR A 493 -0.50 1.63 -58.40
CA THR A 493 -1.94 1.85 -58.32
C THR A 493 -2.30 1.94 -56.85
N ILE A 494 -2.62 3.15 -56.37
CA ILE A 494 -3.34 3.30 -55.11
C ILE A 494 -4.76 2.79 -55.40
N PRO A 495 -5.26 1.76 -54.71
CA PRO A 495 -6.63 1.28 -54.94
C PRO A 495 -7.61 2.43 -54.63
N ASP A 496 -8.61 2.61 -55.49
CA ASP A 496 -9.65 3.66 -55.33
C ASP A 496 -10.47 3.51 -54.02
N GLU A 497 -10.33 2.39 -53.31
CA GLU A 497 -11.09 2.03 -52.10
C GLU A 497 -10.20 1.74 -50.86
N ALA A 498 -9.01 2.32 -50.75
CA ALA A 498 -8.16 2.12 -49.56
C ALA A 498 -8.60 2.98 -48.37
N GLU A 499 -8.80 2.35 -47.20
CA GLU A 499 -9.06 3.03 -45.92
C GLU A 499 -7.73 3.33 -45.20
N ILE A 500 -7.54 4.56 -44.71
CA ILE A 500 -6.30 5.00 -44.06
C ILE A 500 -6.56 5.27 -42.57
N LEU A 501 -5.80 4.60 -41.71
CA LEU A 501 -5.87 4.76 -40.25
C LEU A 501 -4.87 5.82 -39.77
N PHE A 502 -5.34 6.81 -39.00
CA PHE A 502 -4.48 7.77 -38.30
C PHE A 502 -4.48 7.52 -36.79
N SER A 503 -3.43 8.01 -36.11
CA SER A 503 -3.03 7.71 -34.72
C SER A 503 -3.98 8.15 -33.60
N LEU A 504 -5.23 8.53 -33.92
CA LEU A 504 -6.24 9.00 -32.96
C LEU A 504 -7.61 8.33 -33.17
N GLY A 505 -7.63 7.11 -33.74
CA GLY A 505 -8.86 6.30 -33.85
C GLY A 505 -9.86 6.78 -34.91
N THR A 506 -9.57 7.84 -35.67
CA THR A 506 -10.42 8.32 -36.76
C THR A 506 -10.10 7.61 -38.06
N ILE A 507 -11.08 6.90 -38.63
CA ILE A 507 -10.97 6.23 -39.93
C ILE A 507 -11.36 7.23 -41.02
N TRP A 508 -10.51 7.37 -42.03
CA TRP A 508 -10.79 8.20 -43.20
C TRP A 508 -10.85 7.33 -44.46
N ARG A 509 -11.91 7.51 -45.24
CA ARG A 509 -12.07 6.84 -46.55
C ARG A 509 -11.60 7.76 -47.66
N ILE A 510 -10.86 7.21 -48.62
CA ILE A 510 -10.52 7.92 -49.85
C ILE A 510 -11.80 8.09 -50.67
N LYS A 511 -12.19 9.35 -50.88
CA LYS A 511 -13.35 9.74 -51.68
C LYS A 511 -13.00 9.87 -53.16
N SER A 512 -11.82 10.39 -53.48
CA SER A 512 -11.32 10.42 -54.86
C SER A 512 -9.82 10.65 -54.91
N ILE A 513 -9.18 10.21 -56.00
CA ILE A 513 -7.78 10.45 -56.30
C ILE A 513 -7.69 11.19 -57.64
N ARG A 514 -7.02 12.34 -57.66
CA ARG A 514 -6.72 13.09 -58.89
C ARG A 514 -5.21 13.11 -59.11
N HIS A 515 -4.78 12.74 -60.31
CA HIS A 515 -3.39 12.80 -60.72
C HIS A 515 -3.16 14.02 -61.61
N ASP A 516 -2.27 14.90 -61.19
CA ASP A 516 -1.80 16.06 -61.96
C ASP A 516 -0.32 15.86 -62.36
N GLU A 517 0.20 16.64 -63.31
CA GLU A 517 1.59 16.51 -63.76
C GLU A 517 2.57 16.81 -62.62
N GLY A 518 3.06 15.76 -61.97
CA GLY A 518 4.02 15.82 -60.87
C GLY A 518 3.41 15.79 -59.46
N SER A 519 2.09 15.68 -59.31
CA SER A 519 1.43 15.59 -57.99
C SER A 519 0.20 14.67 -57.99
N CYS A 520 -0.16 14.19 -56.80
CA CYS A 520 -1.36 13.37 -56.58
C CYS A 520 -2.18 14.03 -55.48
N THR A 521 -3.45 14.32 -55.76
CA THR A 521 -4.40 14.90 -54.81
C THR A 521 -5.39 13.84 -54.38
N ILE A 522 -5.44 13.52 -53.08
CA ILE A 522 -6.36 12.54 -52.50
C ILE A 522 -7.41 13.30 -51.68
N GLU A 523 -8.69 13.13 -51.99
CA GLU A 523 -9.79 13.68 -51.22
C GLU A 523 -10.26 12.63 -50.20
N LEU A 524 -10.33 12.99 -48.92
CA LEU A 524 -10.72 12.10 -47.83
C LEU A 524 -12.10 12.47 -47.28
N THR A 525 -12.81 11.52 -46.68
CA THR A 525 -14.04 11.75 -45.91
C THR A 525 -13.93 11.05 -44.56
N SER A 526 -14.33 11.75 -43.49
CA SER A 526 -14.32 11.18 -42.15
C SER A 526 -15.44 10.17 -42.03
N CYS A 527 -15.11 8.97 -41.55
CA CYS A 527 -16.09 7.98 -41.16
C CYS A 527 -16.55 8.33 -39.74
N ASN A 528 -17.77 8.82 -39.57
CA ASN A 528 -18.35 9.13 -38.27
C ASN A 528 -18.94 7.87 -37.60
N GLU A 529 -19.20 7.98 -36.31
CA GLU A 529 -19.62 6.90 -35.39
C GLU A 529 -20.95 6.22 -35.76
N PHE A 530 -21.69 6.79 -36.72
CA PHE A 530 -23.02 6.35 -37.16
C PHE A 530 -23.03 5.75 -38.57
N ASP A 531 -21.87 5.50 -39.17
CA ASP A 531 -21.77 4.83 -40.47
C ASP A 531 -22.21 3.36 -40.37
N SER A 532 -23.28 3.03 -41.08
CA SER A 532 -23.91 1.70 -41.08
C SER A 532 -22.99 0.61 -41.61
N ASP A 533 -22.06 0.96 -42.50
CA ASP A 533 -21.14 0.00 -43.12
C ASP A 533 -19.98 -0.34 -42.17
N LEU A 534 -19.56 0.61 -41.31
CA LEU A 534 -18.62 0.37 -40.21
C LEU A 534 -19.25 -0.44 -39.08
N THR A 535 -20.54 -0.27 -38.83
CA THR A 535 -21.30 -1.11 -37.89
C THR A 535 -21.39 -2.55 -38.40
N GLN A 536 -21.68 -2.73 -39.69
CA GLN A 536 -21.64 -4.05 -40.34
C GLN A 536 -20.23 -4.65 -40.42
N LEU A 537 -19.19 -3.86 -40.66
CA LEU A 537 -17.80 -4.33 -40.60
C LEU A 537 -17.41 -4.73 -39.17
N ARG A 538 -17.76 -3.93 -38.15
CA ARG A 538 -17.57 -4.32 -36.74
C ARG A 538 -18.30 -5.63 -36.43
N GLU A 539 -19.56 -5.77 -36.79
CA GLU A 539 -20.33 -7.00 -36.54
C GLU A 539 -19.81 -8.20 -37.33
N LYS A 540 -19.27 -7.97 -38.54
CA LYS A 540 -18.71 -9.02 -39.41
C LYS A 540 -17.31 -9.48 -39.01
N TYR A 541 -16.51 -8.61 -38.38
CA TYR A 541 -15.10 -8.88 -38.02
C TYR A 541 -14.80 -8.90 -36.51
N THR A 542 -15.80 -8.64 -35.64
CA THR A 542 -15.76 -8.94 -34.19
C THR A 542 -16.48 -10.23 -33.82
N GLY A 543 -16.99 -10.96 -34.83
CA GLY A 543 -17.39 -12.35 -34.69
C GLY A 543 -16.14 -13.22 -34.51
N ASP A 544 -15.94 -13.66 -33.27
CA ASP A 544 -14.92 -14.58 -32.77
C ASP A 544 -13.52 -13.99 -32.47
N ASN A 545 -13.32 -13.67 -31.18
CA ASN A 545 -12.04 -13.82 -30.44
C ASN A 545 -10.85 -12.86 -30.70
N VAL A 546 -11.08 -11.58 -31.01
CA VAL A 546 -10.07 -10.54 -30.68
C VAL A 546 -10.48 -9.89 -29.36
N SER A 547 -9.71 -10.16 -28.30
CA SER A 547 -10.18 -10.02 -26.92
C SER A 547 -10.56 -8.57 -26.56
N LEU A 548 -11.82 -8.38 -26.17
CA LEU A 548 -12.32 -7.14 -25.61
C LEU A 548 -11.50 -6.67 -24.40
N LEU A 549 -10.80 -7.58 -23.72
CA LEU A 549 -9.82 -7.29 -22.67
C LEU A 549 -8.67 -6.44 -23.18
N SER A 550 -8.00 -6.87 -24.26
CA SER A 550 -6.88 -6.16 -24.85
C SER A 550 -7.30 -4.80 -25.42
N LEU A 551 -8.53 -4.71 -25.93
CA LEU A 551 -9.09 -3.43 -26.37
C LEU A 551 -9.32 -2.49 -25.17
N GLY A 552 -9.91 -3.00 -24.09
CA GLY A 552 -10.11 -2.22 -22.88
C GLY A 552 -8.79 -1.74 -22.26
N ASP A 553 -7.76 -2.60 -22.22
CA ASP A 553 -6.43 -2.26 -21.67
C ASP A 553 -5.79 -1.10 -22.43
N VAL A 554 -5.85 -1.17 -23.75
CA VAL A 554 -5.32 -0.12 -24.62
C VAL A 554 -6.11 1.17 -24.47
N LEU A 555 -7.45 1.11 -24.35
CA LEU A 555 -8.28 2.30 -24.17
C LEU A 555 -8.04 2.97 -22.82
N LEU A 556 -7.79 2.20 -21.77
CA LEU A 556 -7.46 2.70 -20.44
C LEU A 556 -6.08 3.39 -20.42
N GLU A 557 -5.07 2.83 -21.11
CA GLU A 557 -3.77 3.49 -21.32
C GLU A 557 -3.87 4.79 -22.14
N LEU A 558 -4.88 4.90 -22.99
CA LEU A 558 -5.15 6.09 -23.81
C LEU A 558 -6.04 7.12 -23.13
N GLY A 559 -6.53 6.85 -21.90
CA GLY A 559 -7.38 7.75 -21.12
C GLY A 559 -8.86 7.78 -21.56
N ASP A 560 -9.30 6.83 -22.38
CA ASP A 560 -10.70 6.66 -22.80
C ASP A 560 -11.41 5.64 -21.87
N GLU A 561 -11.60 6.06 -20.62
CA GLU A 561 -12.13 5.21 -19.55
C GLU A 561 -13.54 4.68 -19.85
N ASP A 562 -14.41 5.50 -20.45
CA ASP A 562 -15.79 5.12 -20.76
C ASP A 562 -15.86 3.99 -21.80
N THR A 563 -15.00 4.05 -22.83
CA THR A 563 -14.95 3.02 -23.88
C THR A 563 -14.21 1.78 -23.41
N ALA A 564 -13.19 1.94 -22.57
CA ALA A 564 -12.52 0.83 -21.89
C ALA A 564 -13.50 0.06 -21.01
N GLU A 565 -14.30 0.77 -20.21
CA GLU A 565 -15.34 0.22 -19.35
C GLU A 565 -16.41 -0.52 -20.18
N TRP A 566 -16.87 0.06 -21.29
CA TRP A 566 -17.78 -0.64 -22.22
C TRP A 566 -17.19 -1.96 -22.71
N ALA A 567 -15.91 -1.98 -23.10
CA ALA A 567 -15.24 -3.18 -23.60
C ALA A 567 -15.17 -4.26 -22.51
N TYR A 568 -14.77 -3.90 -21.29
CA TYR A 568 -14.75 -4.81 -20.15
C TYR A 568 -16.13 -5.34 -19.78
N ARG A 569 -17.16 -4.48 -19.74
CA ARG A 569 -18.56 -4.87 -19.47
C ARG A 569 -19.12 -5.81 -20.52
N LYS A 570 -18.82 -5.56 -21.80
CA LYS A 570 -19.28 -6.42 -22.89
C LYS A 570 -18.60 -7.79 -22.81
N MET A 571 -17.32 -7.85 -22.45
CA MET A 571 -16.63 -9.11 -22.20
C MET A 571 -17.19 -9.87 -21.00
N LEU A 572 -17.45 -9.16 -19.90
CA LEU A 572 -18.04 -9.72 -18.69
C LEU A 572 -19.40 -10.37 -19.00
N SER A 573 -20.24 -9.72 -19.82
CA SER A 573 -21.53 -10.26 -20.24
C SER A 573 -21.43 -11.57 -21.03
N GLN A 574 -20.29 -11.81 -21.68
CA GLN A 574 -20.02 -13.01 -22.48
C GLN A 574 -19.39 -14.14 -21.65
N HIS A 575 -18.82 -13.85 -20.47
CA HIS A 575 -18.00 -14.79 -19.70
C HIS A 575 -18.45 -14.93 -18.23
N ILE A 576 -19.73 -14.68 -17.92
CA ILE A 576 -20.32 -14.77 -16.56
C ILE A 576 -19.99 -16.07 -15.79
N ASN A 577 -19.64 -17.16 -16.47
CA ASN A 577 -19.31 -18.45 -15.86
C ASN A 577 -17.81 -18.73 -15.70
N ASP A 578 -16.93 -17.78 -16.07
CA ASP A 578 -15.47 -17.88 -15.94
C ASP A 578 -14.98 -16.94 -14.83
N ASN A 579 -14.77 -17.49 -13.63
CA ASN A 579 -14.42 -16.74 -12.43
C ASN A 579 -13.08 -15.99 -12.53
N GLU A 580 -12.11 -16.50 -13.29
CA GLU A 580 -10.78 -15.89 -13.40
C GLU A 580 -10.81 -14.66 -14.31
N THR A 581 -11.43 -14.79 -15.49
CA THR A 581 -11.63 -13.67 -16.41
C THR A 581 -12.60 -12.63 -15.84
N CYS A 582 -13.66 -13.06 -15.15
CA CYS A 582 -14.57 -12.15 -14.45
C CYS A 582 -13.83 -11.35 -13.37
N GLY A 583 -12.98 -11.98 -12.57
CA GLY A 583 -12.21 -11.28 -11.52
C GLY A 583 -11.30 -10.18 -12.07
N ILE A 584 -10.59 -10.44 -13.18
CA ILE A 584 -9.74 -9.42 -13.85
C ILE A 584 -10.58 -8.27 -14.40
N LEU A 585 -11.78 -8.55 -14.91
CA LEU A 585 -12.68 -7.54 -15.45
C LEU A 585 -13.32 -6.69 -14.36
N TYR A 586 -13.74 -7.29 -13.23
CA TYR A 586 -14.27 -6.57 -12.08
C TYR A 586 -13.22 -5.61 -11.49
N TYR A 587 -11.96 -6.06 -11.33
CA TYR A 587 -10.84 -5.23 -10.87
C TYR A 587 -10.66 -3.93 -11.66
N LYS A 588 -10.91 -3.97 -12.98
CA LYS A 588 -10.76 -2.80 -13.87
C LYS A 588 -11.98 -1.87 -13.88
N ILE A 589 -13.10 -2.27 -13.25
CA ILE A 589 -14.39 -1.58 -13.32
C ILE A 589 -14.75 -0.92 -11.98
N ASP A 590 -14.36 -1.49 -10.84
CA ASP A 590 -14.92 -1.12 -9.53
C ASP A 590 -14.18 0.00 -8.79
N TRP A 591 -12.87 0.13 -8.96
CA TRP A 591 -12.06 1.18 -8.32
C TRP A 591 -11.34 2.07 -9.32
N SER A 592 -11.33 3.39 -9.11
CA SER A 592 -10.50 4.32 -9.87
C SER A 592 -9.81 5.35 -8.98
N LYS A 593 -8.61 5.76 -9.36
CA LYS A 593 -7.96 6.95 -8.77
C LYS A 593 -8.72 8.20 -9.22
N THR A 594 -8.76 9.21 -8.35
CA THR A 594 -9.33 10.53 -8.66
C THR A 594 -8.34 11.60 -8.20
N GLY A 595 -8.71 12.88 -8.27
CA GLY A 595 -7.82 13.98 -7.85
C GLY A 595 -7.22 13.76 -6.45
N ASN A 596 -6.01 14.27 -6.21
CA ASN A 596 -5.35 14.15 -4.90
C ASN A 596 -5.62 15.37 -4.02
N LEU A 597 -5.62 15.16 -2.70
CA LEU A 597 -5.53 16.24 -1.73
C LEU A 597 -4.23 17.03 -1.94
N ASN A 598 -4.28 18.32 -1.65
CA ASN A 598 -3.11 19.20 -1.64
C ASN A 598 -2.21 18.90 -0.43
N TYR A 599 -2.82 18.52 0.70
CA TYR A 599 -2.08 18.13 1.90
C TYR A 599 -2.41 16.69 2.29
N ALA A 600 -1.38 15.86 2.36
CA ALA A 600 -1.46 14.53 2.94
C ALA A 600 -1.92 14.60 4.39
N ARG A 601 -2.79 13.69 4.81
CA ARG A 601 -3.39 13.72 6.15
C ARG A 601 -3.95 12.37 6.61
N ARG A 602 -3.82 12.13 7.91
CA ARG A 602 -4.53 11.08 8.67
C ARG A 602 -5.36 11.71 9.79
N THR A 603 -6.23 10.93 10.43
CA THR A 603 -7.05 11.36 11.59
C THR A 603 -7.84 12.66 11.35
N HIS A 604 -8.19 12.88 10.07
CA HIS A 604 -8.98 13.99 9.59
C HIS A 604 -10.46 13.58 9.52
N THR A 605 -11.35 14.55 9.31
CA THR A 605 -12.77 14.27 9.08
C THR A 605 -13.13 14.59 7.63
N ALA A 606 -14.10 13.85 7.09
CA ALA A 606 -14.71 14.09 5.79
C ALA A 606 -16.23 14.24 5.96
N SER A 607 -16.82 15.28 5.37
CA SER A 607 -18.24 15.61 5.49
C SER A 607 -18.85 15.84 4.13
N VAL A 608 -19.85 15.03 3.76
CA VAL A 608 -20.64 15.24 2.53
C VAL A 608 -21.60 16.40 2.75
N LEU A 609 -21.45 17.47 1.98
CA LEU A 609 -22.24 18.69 2.08
C LEU A 609 -23.54 18.58 1.29
N ALA A 610 -24.50 19.47 1.59
CA ALA A 610 -25.79 19.51 0.89
C ALA A 610 -25.68 19.78 -0.62
N ASN A 611 -24.60 20.41 -1.07
CA ASN A 611 -24.30 20.63 -2.49
C ASN A 611 -23.61 19.42 -3.17
N GLY A 612 -23.41 18.32 -2.45
CA GLY A 612 -22.78 17.10 -2.96
C GLY A 612 -21.25 17.07 -2.88
N LYS A 613 -20.59 18.19 -2.54
CA LYS A 613 -19.13 18.23 -2.33
C LYS A 613 -18.74 17.55 -1.04
N VAL A 614 -17.49 17.09 -0.94
CA VAL A 614 -16.94 16.51 0.29
C VAL A 614 -15.95 17.50 0.90
N LEU A 615 -16.24 17.95 2.12
CA LEU A 615 -15.35 18.79 2.91
C LEU A 615 -14.41 17.91 3.73
N VAL A 616 -13.11 18.03 3.52
CA VAL A 616 -12.08 17.39 4.32
C VAL A 616 -11.36 18.43 5.16
N THR A 617 -11.28 18.21 6.47
CA THR A 617 -10.72 19.20 7.39
C THR A 617 -9.83 18.59 8.48
N GLY A 618 -8.78 19.35 8.83
CA GLY A 618 -7.84 19.01 9.89
C GLY A 618 -7.05 17.73 9.66
N GLY A 619 -6.69 17.06 10.75
CA GLY A 619 -5.84 15.88 10.75
C GLY A 619 -4.37 16.19 11.02
N LEU A 620 -3.54 15.18 10.85
CA LEU A 620 -2.10 15.23 11.10
C LEU A 620 -1.33 14.87 9.83
N ASN A 621 -0.22 15.58 9.60
CA ASN A 621 0.78 15.19 8.62
C ASN A 621 2.20 15.28 9.20
N ASN A 622 3.23 15.06 8.39
CA ASN A 622 4.64 15.10 8.83
C ASN A 622 5.11 16.46 9.33
N GLN A 623 4.37 17.54 9.02
CA GLN A 623 4.66 18.90 9.48
C GLN A 623 3.90 19.24 10.78
N GLY A 624 2.92 18.42 11.18
CA GLY A 624 2.13 18.57 12.40
C GLY A 624 0.63 18.61 12.15
N PHE A 625 -0.10 19.21 13.10
CA PHE A 625 -1.55 19.35 13.03
C PHE A 625 -1.95 20.33 11.92
N LEU A 626 -2.98 19.98 11.17
CA LEU A 626 -3.50 20.79 10.08
C LEU A 626 -4.71 21.60 10.53
N ASN A 627 -4.79 22.85 10.06
CA ASN A 627 -6.02 23.64 10.03
C ASN A 627 -6.58 23.79 8.60
N SER A 628 -5.88 23.21 7.61
CA SER A 628 -6.28 23.30 6.21
C SER A 628 -7.54 22.50 5.94
N THR A 629 -8.36 23.05 5.06
CA THR A 629 -9.62 22.44 4.62
C THR A 629 -9.66 22.41 3.11
N GLU A 630 -10.17 21.32 2.56
CA GLU A 630 -10.23 21.08 1.12
C GLU A 630 -11.62 20.55 0.74
N LEU A 631 -12.09 20.94 -0.44
CA LEU A 631 -13.35 20.50 -1.03
C LEU A 631 -13.08 19.60 -2.22
N TYR A 632 -13.65 18.41 -2.20
CA TYR A 632 -13.75 17.55 -3.37
C TYR A 632 -15.05 17.85 -4.12
N ASP A 633 -14.95 18.07 -5.43
CA ASP A 633 -16.10 18.21 -6.31
C ASP A 633 -16.28 16.92 -7.15
N PRO A 634 -17.30 16.08 -6.86
CA PRO A 634 -17.54 14.85 -7.60
C PRO A 634 -17.87 15.03 -9.09
N SER A 635 -18.23 16.24 -9.52
CA SER A 635 -18.56 16.51 -10.92
C SER A 635 -17.33 16.75 -11.79
N THR A 636 -16.25 17.27 -11.19
CA THR A 636 -14.98 17.54 -11.85
C THR A 636 -13.86 16.62 -11.40
N GLU A 637 -14.10 15.82 -10.35
CA GLU A 637 -13.12 14.90 -9.78
C GLU A 637 -11.85 15.59 -9.28
N THR A 638 -11.98 16.85 -8.84
CA THR A 638 -10.87 17.70 -8.39
C THR A 638 -11.03 18.16 -6.95
N TRP A 639 -9.88 18.45 -6.33
CA TRP A 639 -9.78 19.06 -5.00
C TRP A 639 -9.46 20.55 -5.10
N THR A 640 -10.14 21.36 -4.30
CA THR A 640 -9.88 22.79 -4.15
C THR A 640 -9.67 23.15 -2.69
N ILE A 641 -8.64 23.93 -2.39
CA ILE A 641 -8.42 24.49 -1.04
C ILE A 641 -9.51 25.54 -0.78
N THR A 642 -10.11 25.49 0.42
CA THR A 642 -11.14 26.45 0.89
C THR A 642 -10.65 27.14 2.18
N GLY A 643 -11.53 27.88 2.87
CA GLY A 643 -11.18 28.56 4.12
C GLY A 643 -10.58 27.61 5.17
N ASN A 644 -9.59 28.10 5.93
CA ASN A 644 -8.93 27.33 6.98
C ASN A 644 -9.65 27.46 8.32
N MET A 645 -9.59 26.41 9.14
CA MET A 645 -9.95 26.50 10.55
C MET A 645 -9.02 27.47 11.29
N ASN A 646 -9.51 28.06 12.37
CA ASN A 646 -8.75 28.91 13.27
C ASN A 646 -7.75 28.10 14.09
N ASN A 647 -8.11 26.88 14.49
CA ASN A 647 -7.23 25.98 15.22
C ASN A 647 -6.92 24.74 14.40
N ALA A 648 -5.62 24.45 14.24
CA ALA A 648 -5.17 23.15 13.75
C ALA A 648 -5.56 22.07 14.76
N ARG A 649 -6.02 20.91 14.28
CA ARG A 649 -6.50 19.81 15.12
C ARG A 649 -6.57 18.47 14.39
N ALA A 650 -6.35 17.38 15.12
CA ALA A 650 -6.60 16.00 14.71
C ALA A 650 -7.54 15.31 15.71
N ASP A 651 -8.10 14.15 15.34
CA ASP A 651 -8.99 13.33 16.21
C ASP A 651 -10.20 14.11 16.77
N HIS A 652 -10.63 15.11 15.99
CA HIS A 652 -11.83 15.91 16.21
C HIS A 652 -13.01 15.24 15.51
N THR A 653 -14.22 15.66 15.86
CA THR A 653 -15.44 15.24 15.15
C THR A 653 -15.96 16.38 14.28
N ALA A 654 -16.61 16.04 13.16
CA ALA A 654 -17.31 16.98 12.29
C ALA A 654 -18.77 16.54 12.11
N SER A 655 -19.72 17.45 12.34
CA SER A 655 -21.15 17.19 12.25
C SER A 655 -21.79 18.13 11.23
N VAL A 656 -22.37 17.56 10.17
CA VAL A 656 -23.18 18.31 9.21
C VAL A 656 -24.55 18.60 9.83
N LEU A 657 -24.79 19.88 10.12
CA LEU A 657 -26.00 20.34 10.79
C LEU A 657 -27.20 20.40 9.84
N THR A 658 -28.41 20.47 10.40
CA THR A 658 -29.67 20.57 9.63
C THR A 658 -29.76 21.84 8.78
N ASN A 659 -29.01 22.89 9.11
CA ASN A 659 -28.89 24.11 8.32
C ASN A 659 -27.80 24.05 7.23
N GLY A 660 -27.15 22.89 7.06
CA GLY A 660 -26.11 22.66 6.06
C GLY A 660 -24.69 23.09 6.47
N LYS A 661 -24.51 23.74 7.62
CA LYS A 661 -23.19 24.10 8.15
C LYS A 661 -22.49 22.89 8.77
N VAL A 662 -21.16 22.93 8.88
CA VAL A 662 -20.39 21.85 9.50
C VAL A 662 -19.80 22.33 10.83
N LEU A 663 -20.21 21.69 11.93
CA LEU A 663 -19.66 21.96 13.27
C LEU A 663 -18.51 21.00 13.55
N VAL A 664 -17.31 21.53 13.76
CA VAL A 664 -16.13 20.79 14.20
C VAL A 664 -15.92 20.96 15.69
N THR A 665 -15.71 19.86 16.42
CA THR A 665 -15.58 19.89 17.88
C THR A 665 -14.40 19.09 18.40
N GLY A 666 -13.69 19.67 19.37
CA GLY A 666 -12.63 19.00 20.12
C GLY A 666 -11.39 18.61 19.31
N GLY A 667 -10.78 17.49 19.68
CA GLY A 667 -9.54 16.98 19.12
C GLY A 667 -8.30 17.42 19.91
N LEU A 668 -7.14 17.20 19.32
CA LEU A 668 -5.83 17.47 19.89
C LEU A 668 -5.03 18.39 18.97
N ASN A 669 -4.20 19.26 19.56
CA ASN A 669 -3.12 19.94 18.85
C ASN A 669 -1.88 20.17 19.73
N ASN A 670 -0.93 20.98 19.25
CA ASN A 670 0.31 21.30 19.97
C ASN A 670 0.11 21.99 21.34
N GLN A 671 -1.06 22.56 21.61
CA GLN A 671 -1.42 23.17 22.90
C GLN A 671 -2.12 22.19 23.85
N GLY A 672 -2.45 20.98 23.37
CA GLY A 672 -3.15 19.94 24.13
C GLY A 672 -4.57 19.69 23.60
N PHE A 673 -5.40 19.12 24.48
CA PHE A 673 -6.78 18.76 24.18
C PHE A 673 -7.65 19.99 24.02
N LEU A 674 -8.49 19.99 22.99
CA LEU A 674 -9.34 21.14 22.65
C LEU A 674 -10.75 20.94 23.20
N ASN A 675 -11.30 22.00 23.77
CA ASN A 675 -12.74 22.15 24.00
C ASN A 675 -13.39 23.11 22.99
N SER A 676 -12.59 23.73 22.13
CA SER A 676 -13.05 24.71 21.15
C SER A 676 -13.82 24.04 20.02
N THR A 677 -14.78 24.79 19.47
CA THR A 677 -15.57 24.37 18.33
C THR A 677 -15.59 25.46 17.27
N GLU A 678 -15.76 25.04 16.02
CA GLU A 678 -15.74 25.92 14.87
C GLU A 678 -16.82 25.52 13.87
N LEU A 679 -17.42 26.50 13.23
CA LEU A 679 -18.51 26.32 12.28
C LEU A 679 -18.04 26.73 10.89
N TYR A 680 -18.11 25.81 9.95
CA TYR A 680 -17.91 26.08 8.52
C TYR A 680 -19.25 26.38 7.87
N ASP A 681 -19.31 27.48 7.12
CA ASP A 681 -20.46 27.84 6.30
C ASP A 681 -20.15 27.60 4.81
N PRO A 682 -20.68 26.53 4.19
CA PRO A 682 -20.39 26.19 2.79
C PRO A 682 -20.83 27.26 1.78
N SER A 683 -21.71 28.19 2.15
CA SER A 683 -22.15 29.26 1.24
C SER A 683 -21.16 30.42 1.16
N THR A 684 -20.33 30.58 2.19
CA THR A 684 -19.32 31.64 2.27
C THR A 684 -17.90 31.12 2.32
N GLU A 685 -17.73 29.80 2.52
CA GLU A 685 -16.44 29.13 2.67
C GLU A 685 -15.61 29.64 3.85
N ILE A 686 -16.26 30.24 4.85
CA ILE A 686 -15.63 30.83 6.03
C ILE A 686 -15.83 29.95 7.26
N TRP A 687 -14.77 29.86 8.08
CA TRP A 687 -14.81 29.30 9.42
C TRP A 687 -15.02 30.39 10.46
N THR A 688 -15.94 30.16 11.40
CA THR A 688 -16.17 31.01 12.57
C THR A 688 -16.06 30.21 13.85
N MET A 689 -15.45 30.79 14.88
CA MET A 689 -15.52 30.20 16.23
C MET A 689 -16.99 30.09 16.68
N ALA A 690 -17.34 28.97 17.30
CA ALA A 690 -18.64 28.71 17.91
C ALA A 690 -18.49 28.45 19.42
N GLY A 691 -19.60 28.23 20.12
CA GLY A 691 -19.61 27.95 21.56
C GLY A 691 -18.70 26.76 21.91
N SER A 692 -17.96 26.85 23.01
CA SER A 692 -17.03 25.79 23.42
C SER A 692 -17.69 24.73 24.29
N MET A 693 -17.20 23.50 24.20
CA MET A 693 -17.52 22.44 25.16
C MET A 693 -17.03 22.82 26.56
N ASN A 694 -17.69 22.28 27.57
CA ASN A 694 -17.27 22.42 28.96
C ASN A 694 -16.02 21.59 29.25
N ASN A 695 -15.89 20.42 28.61
CA ASN A 695 -14.71 19.56 28.73
C ASN A 695 -13.96 19.48 27.39
N ALA A 696 -12.63 19.61 27.46
CA ALA A 696 -11.78 19.26 26.33
C ALA A 696 -11.78 17.76 26.10
N ARG A 697 -11.72 17.32 24.85
CA ARG A 697 -11.79 15.89 24.52
C ARG A 697 -11.21 15.58 23.14
N THR A 698 -10.48 14.48 23.04
CA THR A 698 -10.06 13.83 21.79
C THR A 698 -10.64 12.41 21.73
N GLU A 699 -10.67 11.75 20.57
CA GLU A 699 -11.17 10.37 20.40
C GLU A 699 -12.61 10.16 20.94
N HIS A 700 -13.38 11.25 20.99
CA HIS A 700 -14.78 11.26 21.36
C HIS A 700 -15.65 11.05 20.12
N THR A 701 -16.93 10.77 20.34
CA THR A 701 -17.90 10.66 19.24
C THR A 701 -18.89 11.81 19.27
N ALA A 702 -19.42 12.18 18.09
CA ALA A 702 -20.46 13.18 17.94
C ALA A 702 -21.58 12.64 17.04
N SER A 703 -22.83 13.01 17.32
CA SER A 703 -23.99 12.64 16.51
C SER A 703 -25.05 13.73 16.48
N VAL A 704 -25.53 14.05 15.29
CA VAL A 704 -26.65 14.97 15.10
C VAL A 704 -27.95 14.23 15.41
N LEU A 705 -28.71 14.76 16.37
CA LEU A 705 -29.98 14.21 16.81
C LEU A 705 -31.14 14.72 15.93
N ALA A 706 -32.28 14.02 15.96
CA ALA A 706 -33.48 14.41 15.20
C ALA A 706 -34.01 15.81 15.54
N ASN A 707 -33.71 16.34 16.73
CA ASN A 707 -34.06 17.69 17.15
C ASN A 707 -33.05 18.76 16.70
N GLY A 708 -32.02 18.40 15.93
CA GLY A 708 -30.98 19.30 15.42
C GLY A 708 -29.83 19.59 16.40
N LYS A 709 -29.89 19.10 17.64
CA LYS A 709 -28.77 19.20 18.60
C LYS A 709 -27.67 18.20 18.26
N VAL A 710 -26.44 18.49 18.67
CA VAL A 710 -25.29 17.58 18.52
C VAL A 710 -24.95 16.98 19.87
N LEU A 711 -25.06 15.65 19.97
CA LEU A 711 -24.63 14.88 21.13
C LEU A 711 -23.15 14.58 21.02
N VAL A 712 -22.36 14.99 22.01
CA VAL A 712 -20.93 14.68 22.11
C VAL A 712 -20.67 13.89 23.39
N THR A 713 -20.03 12.73 23.26
CA THR A 713 -19.86 11.82 24.41
C THR A 713 -18.52 11.11 24.42
N GLY A 714 -18.07 10.82 25.65
CA GLY A 714 -16.82 10.14 25.93
C GLY A 714 -15.58 10.89 25.44
N GLY A 715 -14.55 10.11 25.09
CA GLY A 715 -13.24 10.58 24.69
C GLY A 715 -12.22 10.58 25.82
N LEU A 716 -11.03 11.09 25.49
CA LEU A 716 -9.89 11.19 26.37
C LEU A 716 -9.57 12.66 26.66
N ILE A 717 -9.19 12.94 27.90
CA ILE A 717 -8.50 14.18 28.28
C ILE A 717 -7.31 13.82 29.16
N ASN A 718 -6.11 14.20 28.74
CA ASN A 718 -4.84 13.77 29.34
C ASN A 718 -4.71 12.23 29.37
N GLN A 719 -4.88 11.61 30.53
CA GLN A 719 -4.91 10.15 30.73
C GLN A 719 -6.27 9.67 31.29
N ASP A 720 -7.23 10.58 31.42
CA ASP A 720 -8.56 10.29 31.95
C ASP A 720 -9.54 10.03 30.81
N PHE A 721 -10.31 8.96 30.98
CA PHE A 721 -11.41 8.63 30.09
C PHE A 721 -12.66 9.34 30.58
N LEU A 722 -13.40 9.93 29.64
CA LEU A 722 -14.62 10.64 29.94
C LEU A 722 -15.82 9.70 29.81
N ASN A 723 -16.74 9.81 30.75
CA ASN A 723 -18.13 9.35 30.59
C ASN A 723 -19.10 10.53 30.41
N SER A 724 -18.59 11.77 30.47
CA SER A 724 -19.40 12.98 30.37
C SER A 724 -19.98 13.15 28.97
N THR A 725 -21.23 13.59 28.93
CA THR A 725 -21.98 13.82 27.70
C THR A 725 -22.44 15.27 27.65
N GLU A 726 -22.24 15.92 26.51
CA GLU A 726 -22.63 17.31 26.29
C GLU A 726 -23.50 17.43 25.04
N LEU A 727 -24.49 18.32 25.09
CA LEU A 727 -25.34 18.68 23.97
C LEU A 727 -24.98 20.09 23.48
N SER A 728 -24.67 20.19 22.20
CA SER A 728 -24.64 21.47 21.48
C SER A 728 -26.03 21.78 20.95
N ASP A 729 -26.51 23.00 21.18
CA ASP A 729 -27.65 23.58 20.46
C ASP A 729 -27.14 24.63 19.46
N PRO A 730 -26.99 24.27 18.17
CA PRO A 730 -26.46 25.19 17.16
C PRO A 730 -27.36 26.40 16.89
N SER A 731 -28.63 26.38 17.31
CA SER A 731 -29.55 27.51 17.12
C SER A 731 -29.31 28.64 18.12
N THR A 732 -28.81 28.29 19.30
CA THR A 732 -28.48 29.23 20.38
C THR A 732 -26.98 29.38 20.62
N ASP A 733 -26.16 28.57 19.95
CA ASP A 733 -24.71 28.50 20.14
C ASP A 733 -24.31 28.18 21.60
N THR A 734 -25.04 27.25 22.22
CA THR A 734 -24.84 26.88 23.63
C THR A 734 -24.50 25.41 23.81
N TRP A 735 -23.76 25.13 24.87
CA TRP A 735 -23.38 23.78 25.30
C TRP A 735 -23.94 23.47 26.68
N THR A 736 -24.57 22.30 26.83
CA THR A 736 -25.16 21.84 28.09
C THR A 736 -24.64 20.46 28.45
N ILE A 737 -24.14 20.29 29.68
CA ILE A 737 -23.80 18.97 30.22
C ILE A 737 -25.10 18.22 30.54
N THR A 738 -25.18 16.97 30.09
CA THR A 738 -26.32 16.07 30.37
C THR A 738 -25.85 14.87 31.20
N SER A 739 -26.73 13.88 31.42
CA SER A 739 -26.38 12.66 32.15
C SER A 739 -25.16 11.98 31.53
N SER A 740 -24.27 11.45 32.37
CA SER A 740 -23.09 10.70 31.93
C SER A 740 -23.41 9.26 31.58
N MET A 741 -22.58 8.66 30.72
CA MET A 741 -22.53 7.21 30.51
C MET A 741 -22.11 6.49 31.81
N ASN A 742 -22.47 5.22 31.94
CA ASN A 742 -22.03 4.38 33.06
C ASN A 742 -20.54 4.09 32.96
N ASP A 743 -20.06 3.71 31.77
CA ASP A 743 -18.64 3.51 31.53
C ASP A 743 -18.02 4.75 30.85
N ALA A 744 -16.89 5.20 31.38
CA ALA A 744 -16.00 6.09 30.64
C ALA A 744 -15.39 5.35 29.46
N ARG A 745 -15.24 6.00 28.30
CA ARG A 745 -14.74 5.34 27.08
C ARG A 745 -14.21 6.31 26.03
N ALA A 746 -13.14 5.90 25.34
CA ALA A 746 -12.62 6.49 24.09
C ALA A 746 -12.62 5.44 22.96
N GLU A 747 -12.54 5.89 21.70
CA GLU A 747 -12.54 5.02 20.49
C GLU A 747 -13.72 4.03 20.40
N HIS A 748 -14.84 4.40 21.01
CA HIS A 748 -16.11 3.69 20.94
C HIS A 748 -16.87 4.09 19.68
N ILE A 749 -17.84 3.26 19.27
CA ILE A 749 -18.76 3.64 18.19
C ILE A 749 -19.94 4.41 18.75
N VAL A 750 -20.58 5.20 17.87
CA VAL A 750 -21.88 5.82 18.10
C VAL A 750 -22.79 5.54 16.90
N SER A 751 -24.08 5.30 17.14
CA SER A 751 -25.07 5.13 16.06
C SER A 751 -26.43 5.67 16.48
N VAL A 752 -26.98 6.60 15.69
CA VAL A 752 -28.36 7.06 15.86
C VAL A 752 -29.31 6.01 15.28
N LEU A 753 -30.14 5.43 16.13
CA LEU A 753 -31.05 4.35 15.78
C LEU A 753 -32.32 4.89 15.10
N THR A 754 -33.03 4.04 14.38
CA THR A 754 -34.29 4.39 13.70
C THR A 754 -35.39 4.84 14.66
N ASN A 755 -35.31 4.45 15.93
CA ASN A 755 -36.22 4.90 17.00
C ASN A 755 -35.79 6.23 17.66
N GLY A 756 -34.73 6.87 17.18
CA GLY A 756 -34.20 8.14 17.69
C GLY A 756 -33.30 8.04 18.92
N LYS A 757 -33.11 6.86 19.51
CA LYS A 757 -32.10 6.65 20.57
C LYS A 757 -30.71 6.60 19.97
N VAL A 758 -29.68 6.85 20.78
CA VAL A 758 -28.28 6.75 20.35
C VAL A 758 -27.63 5.57 21.04
N LEU A 759 -27.11 4.62 20.26
CA LEU A 759 -26.29 3.52 20.74
C LEU A 759 -24.84 3.97 20.86
N VAL A 760 -24.22 3.66 21.99
CA VAL A 760 -22.77 3.70 22.18
C VAL A 760 -22.30 2.32 22.59
N ALA A 761 -21.22 1.82 21.99
CA ALA A 761 -20.69 0.50 22.28
C ALA A 761 -19.17 0.42 22.15
N GLY A 762 -18.56 -0.46 22.92
CA GLY A 762 -17.13 -0.76 22.84
C GLY A 762 -16.22 0.39 23.28
N GLY A 763 -15.03 0.44 22.70
CA GLY A 763 -13.98 1.37 23.09
C GLY A 763 -13.16 0.84 24.26
N TYR A 764 -12.45 1.75 24.94
CA TYR A 764 -11.60 1.40 26.07
C TYR A 764 -11.61 2.46 27.15
N ASN A 765 -11.25 2.01 28.35
CA ASN A 765 -11.05 2.87 29.52
C ASN A 765 -9.74 2.53 30.23
N SER A 766 -9.51 3.14 31.40
CA SER A 766 -8.27 2.99 32.19
C SER A 766 -7.94 1.55 32.58
N PHE A 767 -8.93 0.66 32.60
CA PHE A 767 -8.77 -0.69 33.13
C PHE A 767 -9.03 -1.77 32.09
N ASN A 768 -9.92 -1.52 31.13
CA ASN A 768 -10.49 -2.56 30.29
C ASN A 768 -10.74 -2.10 28.85
N ARG A 769 -10.67 -3.06 27.93
CA ARG A 769 -11.36 -2.97 26.65
C ARG A 769 -12.83 -3.32 26.87
N LEU A 770 -13.72 -2.52 26.31
CA LEU A 770 -15.13 -2.61 26.58
C LEU A 770 -15.82 -3.45 25.50
N HIS A 771 -16.76 -4.26 25.96
CA HIS A 771 -17.80 -4.86 25.13
C HIS A 771 -19.20 -4.37 25.57
N SER A 772 -19.27 -3.54 26.62
CA SER A 772 -20.50 -2.93 27.11
C SER A 772 -21.07 -1.94 26.10
N ALA A 773 -22.39 -1.83 26.11
CA ALA A 773 -23.14 -0.89 25.30
C ALA A 773 -24.23 -0.19 26.11
N GLU A 774 -24.54 1.04 25.71
CA GLU A 774 -25.49 1.92 26.38
C GLU A 774 -26.34 2.67 25.36
N LEU A 775 -27.56 3.04 25.77
CA LEU A 775 -28.51 3.82 24.98
C LEU A 775 -28.75 5.18 25.61
N TYR A 776 -28.52 6.23 24.84
CA TYR A 776 -28.97 7.57 25.18
C TYR A 776 -30.42 7.78 24.73
N HIS A 777 -31.23 8.40 25.58
CA HIS A 777 -32.62 8.75 25.31
C HIS A 777 -32.74 10.28 25.18
N PRO A 778 -32.76 10.85 23.96
CA PRO A 778 -32.75 12.30 23.77
C PRO A 778 -33.91 13.06 24.42
N SER A 779 -35.08 12.44 24.59
CA SER A 779 -36.23 13.09 25.22
C SER A 779 -36.10 13.23 26.74
N MET A 780 -35.29 12.38 27.37
CA MET A 780 -35.06 12.38 28.81
C MET A 780 -33.66 12.89 29.17
N GLU A 781 -32.76 12.98 28.18
CA GLU A 781 -31.35 13.33 28.34
C GLU A 781 -30.62 12.39 29.35
N THR A 782 -30.98 11.11 29.33
CA THR A 782 -30.47 10.05 30.22
C THR A 782 -29.88 8.87 29.46
N TRP A 783 -28.99 8.13 30.12
CA TRP A 783 -28.44 6.86 29.63
C TRP A 783 -29.09 5.65 30.31
N THR A 784 -29.20 4.55 29.58
CA THR A 784 -29.54 3.22 30.12
C THR A 784 -28.62 2.16 29.53
N THR A 785 -28.20 1.20 30.34
CA THR A 785 -27.47 0.03 29.83
C THR A 785 -28.36 -0.82 28.91
N THR A 786 -27.74 -1.47 27.93
CA THR A 786 -28.38 -2.48 27.08
C THR A 786 -27.52 -3.76 27.07
N GLY A 787 -27.86 -4.77 26.27
CA GLY A 787 -27.02 -5.95 26.12
C GLY A 787 -25.62 -5.58 25.64
N SER A 788 -24.64 -6.40 26.01
CA SER A 788 -23.24 -6.20 25.64
C SER A 788 -22.87 -7.01 24.40
N MET A 789 -21.90 -6.53 23.62
CA MET A 789 -21.27 -7.30 22.55
C MET A 789 -20.63 -8.58 23.14
N ASN A 790 -20.50 -9.60 22.30
CA ASN A 790 -19.84 -10.86 22.64
C ASN A 790 -18.32 -10.68 22.77
N TYR A 791 -17.77 -9.68 22.06
CA TYR A 791 -16.35 -9.40 22.05
C TYR A 791 -16.03 -7.94 22.38
N THR A 792 -14.89 -7.72 23.02
CA THR A 792 -14.32 -6.38 23.22
C THR A 792 -13.75 -5.84 21.92
N ARG A 793 -14.01 -4.56 21.62
CA ARG A 793 -13.57 -3.93 20.35
C ARG A 793 -13.14 -2.48 20.59
N ILE A 794 -12.00 -2.08 20.00
CA ILE A 794 -11.57 -0.69 19.79
C ILE A 794 -11.35 -0.42 18.31
N GLN A 795 -11.49 0.84 17.88
CA GLN A 795 -11.28 1.31 16.51
C GLN A 795 -11.94 0.39 15.45
N PHE A 796 -13.20 0.05 15.73
CA PHE A 796 -14.08 -0.74 14.87
C PHE A 796 -15.16 0.17 14.29
N THR A 797 -15.92 -0.31 13.32
CA THR A 797 -16.97 0.50 12.69
C THR A 797 -18.36 -0.02 13.04
N ALA A 798 -19.35 0.87 12.92
CA ALA A 798 -20.76 0.56 13.08
C ALA A 798 -21.56 1.09 11.88
N SER A 799 -22.49 0.27 11.37
CA SER A 799 -23.37 0.61 10.25
C SER A 799 -24.82 0.28 10.60
N VAL A 800 -25.71 1.26 10.49
CA VAL A 800 -27.15 1.05 10.67
C VAL A 800 -27.72 0.43 9.39
N LEU A 801 -28.25 -0.79 9.50
CA LEU A 801 -28.80 -1.54 8.39
C LEU A 801 -30.23 -1.07 8.03
N THR A 802 -30.68 -1.40 6.83
CA THR A 802 -32.04 -1.08 6.34
C THR A 802 -33.15 -1.69 7.20
N ASN A 803 -32.87 -2.80 7.88
CA ASN A 803 -33.78 -3.44 8.84
C ASN A 803 -33.75 -2.81 10.25
N GLY A 804 -32.95 -1.76 10.47
CA GLY A 804 -32.82 -1.05 11.74
C GLY A 804 -31.87 -1.67 12.77
N LYS A 805 -31.24 -2.82 12.47
CA LYS A 805 -30.16 -3.37 13.30
C LYS A 805 -28.86 -2.61 13.06
N VAL A 806 -27.93 -2.67 14.02
CA VAL A 806 -26.59 -2.09 13.86
C VAL A 806 -25.57 -3.21 13.67
N LEU A 807 -24.88 -3.21 12.54
CA LEU A 807 -23.74 -4.08 12.28
C LEU A 807 -22.47 -3.45 12.82
N VAL A 808 -21.73 -4.17 13.66
CA VAL A 808 -20.38 -3.79 14.08
C VAL A 808 -19.36 -4.75 13.50
N THR A 809 -18.24 -4.24 12.99
CA THR A 809 -17.27 -5.05 12.23
C THR A 809 -15.83 -4.75 12.65
N GLY A 810 -15.02 -5.80 12.77
CA GLY A 810 -13.59 -5.68 13.06
C GLY A 810 -13.24 -5.11 14.43
N GLY A 811 -12.13 -4.39 14.49
CA GLY A 811 -11.54 -3.84 15.71
C GLY A 811 -10.46 -4.72 16.31
N SER A 812 -9.76 -4.17 17.32
CA SER A 812 -8.69 -4.86 18.04
C SER A 812 -9.03 -5.03 19.53
N ASN A 813 -8.27 -5.90 20.21
CA ASN A 813 -8.28 -6.03 21.67
C ASN A 813 -6.85 -6.22 22.26
N TYR A 814 -5.83 -5.59 21.67
CA TYR A 814 -4.38 -5.72 21.93
C TYR A 814 -3.75 -7.05 21.52
N ASN A 815 -4.41 -8.18 21.80
CA ASN A 815 -3.83 -9.50 21.55
C ASN A 815 -4.02 -9.96 20.10
N PHE A 816 -5.08 -9.50 19.45
CA PHE A 816 -5.37 -9.85 18.06
C PHE A 816 -6.34 -8.85 17.42
N ASN A 817 -6.21 -8.69 16.11
CA ASN A 817 -7.18 -7.98 15.29
C ASN A 817 -8.35 -8.91 14.97
N ARG A 818 -9.54 -8.35 14.79
CA ARG A 818 -10.77 -9.12 14.59
C ARG A 818 -11.24 -9.03 13.15
N ASN A 819 -11.72 -10.17 12.64
CA ASN A 819 -12.54 -10.24 11.43
C ASN A 819 -14.03 -10.48 11.75
N SER A 820 -14.35 -10.84 13.00
CA SER A 820 -15.73 -11.08 13.44
C SER A 820 -16.64 -9.84 13.28
N ALA A 821 -17.92 -10.06 13.04
CA ALA A 821 -18.97 -9.04 13.08
C ALA A 821 -20.15 -9.46 13.96
N GLU A 822 -20.89 -8.48 14.46
CA GLU A 822 -22.05 -8.69 15.32
C GLU A 822 -23.19 -7.73 14.96
N LEU A 823 -24.42 -8.15 15.21
CA LEU A 823 -25.64 -7.38 14.99
C LEU A 823 -26.29 -7.02 16.32
N TYR A 824 -26.56 -5.74 16.52
CA TYR A 824 -27.38 -5.25 17.61
C TYR A 824 -28.83 -5.07 17.16
N ASP A 825 -29.76 -5.68 17.89
CA ASP A 825 -31.19 -5.46 17.73
C ASP A 825 -31.72 -4.53 18.82
N SER A 826 -32.14 -3.33 18.42
CA SER A 826 -32.60 -2.30 19.35
C SER A 826 -33.98 -2.58 19.97
N SER A 827 -34.75 -3.52 19.42
CA SER A 827 -36.07 -3.90 19.93
C SER A 827 -35.97 -4.83 21.14
N THR A 828 -34.93 -5.68 21.15
CA THR A 828 -34.66 -6.66 22.22
C THR A 828 -33.48 -6.26 23.10
N GLY A 829 -32.61 -5.37 22.63
CA GLY A 829 -31.36 -5.00 23.29
C GLY A 829 -30.30 -6.09 23.23
N THR A 830 -30.37 -7.01 22.25
CA THR A 830 -29.48 -8.19 22.17
C THR A 830 -28.44 -8.05 21.07
N TRP A 831 -27.24 -8.59 21.31
CA TRP A 831 -26.18 -8.75 20.31
C TRP A 831 -26.09 -10.20 19.83
N THR A 832 -26.01 -10.39 18.52
CA THR A 832 -25.86 -11.70 17.88
C THR A 832 -24.66 -11.71 16.94
N ILE A 833 -23.84 -12.75 17.00
CA ILE A 833 -22.75 -12.96 16.03
C ILE A 833 -23.36 -13.22 14.65
N THR A 834 -22.78 -12.61 13.62
CA THR A 834 -23.13 -12.81 12.21
C THR A 834 -21.92 -13.32 11.41
N GLY A 835 -22.01 -13.42 10.09
CA GLY A 835 -20.88 -13.73 9.21
C GLY A 835 -19.66 -12.88 9.53
N SER A 836 -18.47 -13.46 9.37
CA SER A 836 -17.19 -12.79 9.64
C SER A 836 -16.55 -12.33 8.33
N MET A 837 -15.87 -11.19 8.38
CA MET A 837 -15.00 -10.74 7.30
C MET A 837 -13.92 -11.78 7.02
N ASN A 838 -13.40 -11.79 5.80
CA ASN A 838 -12.34 -12.68 5.38
C ASN A 838 -10.98 -12.25 5.95
N GLN A 839 -10.81 -10.95 6.20
CA GLN A 839 -9.59 -10.41 6.80
C GLN A 839 -9.87 -9.64 8.09
N ALA A 840 -9.01 -9.85 9.09
CA ALA A 840 -9.04 -9.09 10.32
C ALA A 840 -8.58 -7.66 10.10
N ARG A 841 -9.22 -6.68 10.74
CA ARG A 841 -8.90 -5.26 10.55
C ARG A 841 -9.41 -4.40 11.70
N TRP A 842 -8.69 -3.31 11.98
CA TRP A 842 -9.10 -2.17 12.81
C TRP A 842 -8.74 -0.88 12.07
N LYS A 843 -9.29 0.28 12.46
CA LYS A 843 -9.12 1.57 11.75
C LYS A 843 -9.57 1.58 10.28
N HIS A 844 -10.39 0.61 9.90
CA HIS A 844 -11.06 0.58 8.60
C HIS A 844 -12.24 1.53 8.59
N THR A 845 -12.83 1.73 7.41
CA THR A 845 -14.11 2.45 7.28
C THR A 845 -15.20 1.50 6.80
N SER A 846 -16.45 1.82 7.13
CA SER A 846 -17.62 1.11 6.61
C SER A 846 -18.65 2.09 6.06
N SER A 847 -19.16 1.82 4.85
CA SER A 847 -20.10 2.66 4.13
C SER A 847 -21.36 1.87 3.77
N VAL A 848 -22.54 2.38 4.16
CA VAL A 848 -23.83 1.82 3.73
C VAL A 848 -24.10 2.27 2.29
N LEU A 849 -24.16 1.32 1.36
CA LEU A 849 -24.43 1.60 -0.05
C LEU A 849 -25.94 1.78 -0.30
N LYS A 850 -26.30 2.38 -1.44
CA LYS A 850 -27.71 2.63 -1.81
C LYS A 850 -28.56 1.35 -1.89
N ASN A 851 -27.95 0.21 -2.21
CA ASN A 851 -28.64 -1.08 -2.26
C ASN A 851 -28.80 -1.74 -0.87
N GLY A 852 -28.25 -1.13 0.19
CA GLY A 852 -28.30 -1.64 1.56
C GLY A 852 -27.11 -2.51 1.96
N ASN A 853 -26.22 -2.87 1.02
CA ASN A 853 -25.00 -3.60 1.35
C ASN A 853 -23.99 -2.68 2.05
N ILE A 854 -23.12 -3.28 2.88
CA ILE A 854 -22.09 -2.54 3.61
C ILE A 854 -20.74 -2.79 2.96
N LEU A 855 -20.13 -1.72 2.44
CA LEU A 855 -18.76 -1.73 1.96
C LEU A 855 -17.82 -1.47 3.12
N VAL A 856 -16.87 -2.36 3.36
CA VAL A 856 -15.77 -2.19 4.31
C VAL A 856 -14.46 -2.06 3.54
N THR A 857 -13.68 -1.01 3.82
CA THR A 857 -12.44 -0.73 3.08
C THR A 857 -11.26 -0.46 3.99
N GLY A 858 -10.11 -1.00 3.60
CA GLY A 858 -8.81 -0.78 4.25
C GLY A 858 -8.78 -1.17 5.71
N GLY A 859 -8.11 -0.36 6.51
CA GLY A 859 -7.77 -0.64 7.90
C GLY A 859 -6.40 -1.31 8.03
N LEU A 860 -6.05 -1.65 9.25
CA LEU A 860 -4.76 -2.22 9.62
C LEU A 860 -4.97 -3.66 10.09
N ASP A 861 -4.13 -4.58 9.66
CA ASP A 861 -3.92 -5.85 10.37
C ASP A 861 -2.51 -5.89 10.95
N HIS A 862 -1.59 -6.60 10.28
CA HIS A 862 -0.15 -6.43 10.49
C HIS A 862 0.40 -5.25 9.67
N TYR A 863 -0.18 -5.00 8.50
CA TYR A 863 0.11 -3.88 7.61
C TYR A 863 -1.20 -3.22 7.15
N PRO A 864 -1.17 -1.95 6.68
CA PRO A 864 -2.34 -1.32 6.09
C PRO A 864 -2.87 -2.15 4.93
N LEU A 865 -4.19 -2.27 4.85
CA LEU A 865 -4.89 -3.15 3.91
C LEU A 865 -5.41 -2.35 2.71
N ASP A 866 -5.33 -2.95 1.55
CA ASP A 866 -6.00 -2.56 0.31
C ASP A 866 -7.30 -3.36 0.09
N VAL A 867 -7.55 -4.39 0.90
CA VAL A 867 -8.73 -5.25 0.73
C VAL A 867 -10.01 -4.49 1.04
N ALA A 868 -10.99 -4.62 0.15
CA ALA A 868 -12.37 -4.21 0.38
C ALA A 868 -13.29 -5.44 0.42
N GLU A 869 -14.29 -5.38 1.28
CA GLU A 869 -15.27 -6.46 1.46
C GLU A 869 -16.68 -5.90 1.48
N LEU A 870 -17.63 -6.66 0.92
CA LEU A 870 -19.04 -6.33 0.91
C LEU A 870 -19.81 -7.28 1.83
N TYR A 871 -20.57 -6.72 2.76
CA TYR A 871 -21.54 -7.47 3.55
C TYR A 871 -22.94 -7.31 2.94
N ASP A 872 -23.60 -8.43 2.69
CA ASP A 872 -25.00 -8.49 2.30
C ASP A 872 -25.87 -8.80 3.54
N PRO A 873 -26.67 -7.83 4.04
CA PRO A 873 -27.51 -8.05 5.20
C PRO A 873 -28.63 -9.08 5.02
N SER A 874 -29.01 -9.41 3.78
CA SER A 874 -30.08 -10.36 3.49
C SER A 874 -29.62 -11.80 3.61
N THR A 875 -28.35 -12.06 3.33
CA THR A 875 -27.71 -13.38 3.43
C THR A 875 -26.80 -13.50 4.64
N GLU A 876 -26.46 -12.38 5.29
CA GLU A 876 -25.50 -12.31 6.40
C GLU A 876 -24.09 -12.81 6.00
N THR A 877 -23.73 -12.63 4.72
CA THR A 877 -22.47 -13.11 4.15
C THR A 877 -21.53 -11.98 3.76
N TRP A 878 -20.23 -12.29 3.78
CA TRP A 878 -19.15 -11.39 3.36
C TRP A 878 -18.55 -11.88 2.05
N THR A 879 -18.36 -10.97 1.11
CA THR A 879 -17.70 -11.22 -0.16
C THR A 879 -16.52 -10.29 -0.29
N ILE A 880 -15.31 -10.84 -0.54
CA ILE A 880 -14.18 -10.02 -0.97
C ILE A 880 -14.53 -9.46 -2.33
N ILE A 881 -14.41 -8.15 -2.47
CA ILE A 881 -14.52 -7.45 -3.75
C ILE A 881 -13.14 -6.95 -4.17
N ASP A 882 -13.08 -6.21 -5.27
CA ASP A 882 -11.83 -5.69 -5.78
C ASP A 882 -11.08 -4.83 -4.76
N ARG A 883 -9.76 -4.91 -4.85
CA ARG A 883 -8.83 -4.22 -3.94
C ARG A 883 -8.77 -2.74 -4.30
N MET A 884 -8.64 -1.92 -3.26
CA MET A 884 -8.27 -0.52 -3.39
C MET A 884 -6.89 -0.38 -4.07
N ASN A 885 -6.67 0.76 -4.72
CA ASN A 885 -5.41 1.10 -5.38
C ASN A 885 -4.27 1.38 -4.40
N THR A 886 -4.58 1.73 -3.16
CA THR A 886 -3.58 2.08 -2.15
C THR A 886 -3.99 1.50 -0.81
N PRO A 887 -3.16 0.63 -0.20
CA PRO A 887 -3.41 0.15 1.13
C PRO A 887 -3.39 1.30 2.13
N ARG A 888 -4.35 1.34 3.05
CA ARG A 888 -4.49 2.45 3.99
C ARG A 888 -5.28 2.09 5.25
N ASP A 889 -4.86 2.66 6.37
CA ASP A 889 -5.63 2.78 7.61
C ASP A 889 -5.81 4.27 7.98
N ASP A 890 -6.65 4.56 8.99
CA ASP A 890 -6.95 5.94 9.43
C ASP A 890 -7.46 6.88 8.30
N HIS A 891 -8.01 6.31 7.22
CA HIS A 891 -8.63 7.03 6.11
C HIS A 891 -10.10 7.35 6.39
N THR A 892 -10.67 8.20 5.55
CA THR A 892 -12.13 8.43 5.54
C THR A 892 -12.76 7.82 4.30
N ALA A 893 -14.03 7.42 4.40
CA ALA A 893 -14.85 6.98 3.28
C ALA A 893 -16.18 7.74 3.28
N SER A 894 -16.52 8.36 2.16
CA SER A 894 -17.71 9.21 1.99
C SER A 894 -18.60 8.67 0.88
N VAL A 895 -19.84 8.32 1.20
CA VAL A 895 -20.85 7.93 0.20
C VAL A 895 -21.36 9.19 -0.50
N LEU A 896 -21.05 9.32 -1.79
CA LEU A 896 -21.40 10.45 -2.62
C LEU A 896 -22.87 10.41 -3.04
N THR A 897 -23.42 11.56 -3.44
CA THR A 897 -24.82 11.68 -3.90
C THR A 897 -25.12 10.83 -5.13
N ASN A 898 -24.12 10.62 -5.99
CA ASN A 898 -24.20 9.71 -7.13
C ASN A 898 -24.22 8.21 -6.72
N GLY A 899 -23.85 7.87 -5.48
CA GLY A 899 -23.83 6.51 -4.94
C GLY A 899 -22.45 5.85 -4.95
N LYS A 900 -21.43 6.51 -5.51
CA LYS A 900 -20.03 6.08 -5.41
C LYS A 900 -19.49 6.32 -3.99
N VAL A 901 -18.40 5.66 -3.61
CA VAL A 901 -17.74 5.89 -2.31
C VAL A 901 -16.36 6.49 -2.54
N LEU A 902 -16.12 7.68 -2.02
CA LEU A 902 -14.82 8.35 -2.05
C LEU A 902 -14.00 7.94 -0.82
N VAL A 903 -12.86 7.31 -1.03
CA VAL A 903 -11.86 6.97 -0.02
C VAL A 903 -10.73 8.00 -0.04
N THR A 904 -10.40 8.58 1.11
CA THR A 904 -9.53 9.77 1.18
C THR A 904 -8.52 9.71 2.32
N GLY A 905 -7.26 10.04 2.00
CA GLY A 905 -6.16 10.15 2.95
C GLY A 905 -5.85 8.84 3.68
N GLY A 906 -5.43 8.94 4.93
CA GLY A 906 -5.01 7.80 5.75
C GLY A 906 -3.49 7.68 5.84
N VAL A 907 -3.02 6.49 6.20
CA VAL A 907 -1.60 6.19 6.39
C VAL A 907 -1.21 4.95 5.60
N TYR A 908 0.00 4.99 5.04
CA TYR A 908 0.68 3.82 4.50
C TYR A 908 2.14 3.87 4.91
N ASP A 909 2.67 2.79 5.47
CA ASP A 909 4.07 2.69 5.92
C ASP A 909 4.49 3.81 6.91
N GLY A 910 3.56 4.22 7.77
CA GLY A 910 3.76 5.33 8.72
C GLY A 910 3.62 6.73 8.13
N GLU A 911 3.49 6.85 6.80
CA GLU A 911 3.41 8.11 6.08
C GLU A 911 1.95 8.51 5.80
N PRO A 912 1.52 9.75 6.13
CA PRO A 912 0.22 10.29 5.74
C PRO A 912 0.07 10.33 4.22
N LEU A 913 -1.13 9.98 3.75
CA LEU A 913 -1.47 9.95 2.33
C LEU A 913 -2.26 11.20 1.91
N ASN A 914 -2.02 11.67 0.67
CA ASN A 914 -2.88 12.63 -0.02
C ASN A 914 -3.72 11.98 -1.12
N GLY A 915 -3.46 10.70 -1.44
CA GLY A 915 -4.14 9.97 -2.49
C GLY A 915 -5.61 9.73 -2.18
N THR A 916 -6.45 9.83 -3.20
CA THR A 916 -7.88 9.51 -3.10
C THR A 916 -8.33 8.60 -4.24
N GLU A 917 -9.34 7.80 -3.95
CA GLU A 917 -9.86 6.80 -4.88
C GLU A 917 -11.36 6.64 -4.71
N ILE A 918 -12.02 6.20 -5.76
CA ILE A 918 -13.47 6.07 -5.82
C ILE A 918 -13.84 4.62 -6.07
N TYR A 919 -14.71 4.09 -5.22
CA TYR A 919 -15.46 2.88 -5.50
C TYR A 919 -16.72 3.22 -6.31
N LYS A 920 -16.84 2.66 -7.52
CA LYS A 920 -17.88 3.01 -8.49
C LYS A 920 -19.17 2.18 -8.37
N SER A 921 -19.23 1.14 -7.53
CA SER A 921 -20.11 -0.03 -7.72
C SER A 921 -21.44 0.20 -8.43
N PHE A 922 -21.62 -0.60 -9.47
CA PHE A 922 -22.88 -0.71 -10.17
C PHE A 922 -23.98 -1.35 -9.32
N GLN A 923 -25.17 -0.76 -9.45
CA GLN A 923 -26.44 -1.31 -9.02
C GLN A 923 -26.78 -2.49 -9.94
N THR A 924 -26.70 -3.72 -9.45
CA THR A 924 -27.49 -4.80 -10.05
C THR A 924 -28.95 -4.58 -9.63
N ASN A 925 -29.79 -4.27 -10.61
CA ASN A 925 -31.22 -4.58 -10.55
C ASN A 925 -31.44 -5.93 -11.23
#